data_AF-A0A501XM44-F1
#
_entry.id   AF-A0A501XM44-F1
#
_cell.length_a   1.000
_cell.length_b   1.000
_cell.length_c   1.000
_cell.angle_alpha   90.00
_cell.angle_beta   90.00
_cell.angle_gamma   90.00
#
_symmetry.space_group_name_H-M   'P 1'
#
loop_
_entity.id
_entity.type
_entity.pdbx_description
1 polymer ?
#
loop_
_entity_poly.entity_id
_entity_poly.type
_entity_poly.pdbx_seq_one_letter_code
_entity_poly.pdbx_strand_id
1 'polypeptide(L)'
;MMPRSKPNAGQREAFLRLKLFAQALLQSHSAGEAKRLIDPMLAQLCQLTGLELHPALFLDTEASITAFGKAVSPTTAAQCAEDPERSRVFIQGIYQAIQDKLKANSNHPVHILYAGTGPFAWLILALLPLFTAKQVRVTLLDIHRASLESVEKLLAYFDVADRVDAIICADATLWRPASTQTFDLIISETMKHLLQQEPQVQIFSHLQHFLAEDGCLIPESIELDAWLELKDRLPIYLGPLFCLDLAHARLLAQDDRSGLVGSLLLPDYEPQPISLKLTTKIRVYGEHQLLENQSQLTLSQYKKSLWLKPLSRVDFRYELGAYPDFIFQYQQHKLALVGSEDLSCLGIYHLQRLWQKIQLQKRGQTNEVAEGEWSLDKALLDLCGIGLEPGIKALYQFDKQTDFIAFVQRQTKLTTADIVGINQRLRALSQAEPESGNTELAYGNALPQVLTDAQLAFWQREGYLVIPQVLSKAQCAASRAVIWQQLGANENDPSTWYQSHELMQKIMLQLFRHPILDANRQAPLIRQAFEQLWQRTDLVMTTDRVSFNPPETPTWQFPGPNMHWDMPLQLPVPFGTQGLIYLTDTPAEQGAFCCVPGFHLKIEAWLQEQNKTDIELQQQRWEEWPINPIAANAGDLIIWHHALLHGPTPNRGVLPRMVQYINFYPMAS
;
A
#
# COMPACT_ATOMS: atom_id res chain seq x y z
N MET A 1 -45.67 -11.69 -42.32
CA MET A 1 -45.48 -12.99 -41.66
C MET A 1 -44.88 -13.94 -42.70
N MET A 2 -43.55 -14.04 -42.78
CA MET A 2 -42.91 -15.06 -43.62
C MET A 2 -43.00 -16.43 -42.91
N PRO A 3 -43.27 -17.53 -43.63
CA PRO A 3 -43.32 -18.85 -43.02
C PRO A 3 -41.92 -19.24 -42.52
N ARG A 4 -41.79 -19.45 -41.19
CA ARG A 4 -40.54 -19.98 -40.61
C ARG A 4 -40.31 -21.40 -41.12
N SER A 5 -39.08 -21.68 -41.55
CA SER A 5 -38.60 -23.03 -41.83
C SER A 5 -38.70 -23.88 -40.57
N LYS A 6 -39.19 -25.13 -40.69
CA LYS A 6 -39.20 -26.08 -39.56
C LYS A 6 -37.79 -26.22 -38.97
N PRO A 7 -37.61 -26.26 -37.64
CA PRO A 7 -36.30 -26.43 -37.03
C PRO A 7 -35.65 -27.72 -37.52
N ASN A 8 -34.40 -27.62 -37.93
CA ASN A 8 -33.61 -28.77 -38.38
C ASN A 8 -33.26 -29.70 -37.19
N ALA A 9 -32.77 -30.91 -37.46
CA ALA A 9 -32.51 -31.90 -36.42
C ALA A 9 -31.52 -31.40 -35.34
N GLY A 10 -30.50 -30.63 -35.72
CA GLY A 10 -29.50 -30.07 -34.80
C GLY A 10 -30.07 -29.01 -33.86
N GLN A 11 -30.95 -28.12 -34.35
CA GLN A 11 -31.62 -27.12 -33.50
C GLN A 11 -32.54 -27.77 -32.45
N ARG A 12 -33.20 -28.87 -32.79
CA ARG A 12 -34.04 -29.61 -31.83
C ARG A 12 -33.21 -30.23 -30.70
N GLU A 13 -32.04 -30.77 -31.02
CA GLU A 13 -31.13 -31.31 -30.02
C GLU A 13 -30.57 -30.21 -29.10
N ALA A 14 -30.16 -29.07 -29.67
CA ALA A 14 -29.70 -27.92 -28.91
C ALA A 14 -30.77 -27.39 -27.94
N PHE A 15 -32.02 -27.21 -28.42
CA PHE A 15 -33.16 -26.83 -27.58
C PHE A 15 -33.36 -27.82 -26.41
N LEU A 16 -33.33 -29.13 -26.69
CA LEU A 16 -33.51 -30.15 -25.66
C LEU A 16 -32.38 -30.12 -24.62
N ARG A 17 -31.13 -29.93 -25.07
CA ARG A 17 -29.97 -29.81 -24.18
C ARG A 17 -30.09 -28.60 -23.24
N LEU A 18 -30.47 -27.44 -23.76
CA LEU A 18 -30.69 -26.24 -22.96
C LEU A 18 -31.83 -26.45 -21.95
N LYS A 19 -32.91 -27.11 -22.39
CA LYS A 19 -34.04 -27.46 -21.52
C LYS A 19 -33.63 -28.40 -20.37
N LEU A 20 -32.87 -29.45 -20.67
CA LEU A 20 -32.39 -30.40 -19.66
C LEU A 20 -31.42 -29.74 -18.66
N PHE A 21 -30.53 -28.88 -19.15
CA PHE A 21 -29.66 -28.07 -18.29
C PHE A 21 -30.48 -27.23 -17.32
N ALA A 22 -31.50 -26.51 -17.81
CA ALA A 22 -32.36 -25.69 -16.97
C ALA A 22 -33.10 -26.51 -15.92
N GLN A 23 -33.69 -27.65 -16.30
CA GLN A 23 -34.39 -28.55 -15.37
C GLN A 23 -33.45 -29.09 -14.28
N ALA A 24 -32.22 -29.47 -14.65
CA ALA A 24 -31.22 -29.95 -13.70
C ALA A 24 -30.77 -28.82 -12.75
N LEU A 25 -30.55 -27.61 -13.27
CA LEU A 25 -30.14 -26.47 -12.45
C LEU A 25 -31.24 -26.06 -11.47
N LEU A 26 -32.51 -26.10 -11.89
CA LEU A 26 -33.67 -25.85 -11.02
C LEU A 26 -33.80 -26.87 -9.87
N GLN A 27 -33.24 -28.08 -10.04
CA GLN A 27 -33.22 -29.13 -9.01
C GLN A 27 -31.94 -29.14 -8.17
N SER A 28 -30.94 -28.32 -8.51
CA SER A 28 -29.67 -28.29 -7.77
C SER A 28 -29.82 -27.61 -6.40
N HIS A 29 -29.13 -28.15 -5.39
CA HIS A 29 -29.23 -27.71 -4.00
C HIS A 29 -27.93 -27.10 -3.45
N SER A 30 -26.85 -27.10 -4.23
CA SER A 30 -25.56 -26.55 -3.82
C SER A 30 -24.78 -25.93 -4.99
N ALA A 31 -23.87 -25.02 -4.65
CA ALA A 31 -22.90 -24.44 -5.58
C ALA A 31 -22.08 -25.51 -6.33
N GLY A 32 -21.70 -26.60 -5.66
CA GLY A 32 -20.93 -27.68 -6.28
C GLY A 32 -21.71 -28.52 -7.29
N GLU A 33 -23.01 -28.71 -7.08
CA GLU A 33 -23.90 -29.32 -8.09
C GLU A 33 -24.11 -28.38 -9.27
N ALA A 34 -24.45 -27.11 -8.99
CA ALA A 34 -24.65 -26.10 -10.02
C ALA A 34 -23.40 -25.93 -10.89
N LYS A 35 -22.20 -25.89 -10.29
CA LYS A 35 -20.94 -25.77 -11.02
C LYS A 35 -20.75 -26.87 -12.07
N ARG A 36 -21.03 -28.13 -11.71
CA ARG A 36 -20.92 -29.28 -12.63
C ARG A 36 -21.86 -29.17 -13.83
N LEU A 37 -22.98 -28.48 -13.67
CA LEU A 37 -23.95 -28.22 -14.74
C LEU A 37 -23.57 -26.98 -15.56
N ILE A 38 -23.09 -25.93 -14.88
CA ILE A 38 -22.77 -24.62 -15.46
C ILE A 38 -21.53 -24.68 -16.33
N ASP A 39 -20.43 -25.28 -15.86
CA ASP A 39 -19.15 -25.24 -16.58
C ASP A 39 -19.26 -25.76 -18.03
N PRO A 40 -19.91 -26.92 -18.31
CA PRO A 40 -20.07 -27.41 -19.68
C PRO A 40 -20.98 -26.51 -20.53
N MET A 41 -22.05 -25.96 -19.94
CA MET A 41 -22.96 -25.06 -20.65
C MET A 41 -22.26 -23.74 -20.99
N LEU A 42 -21.57 -23.14 -20.03
CA LEU A 42 -20.81 -21.92 -20.20
C LEU A 42 -19.73 -22.07 -21.29
N ALA A 43 -18.98 -23.17 -21.27
CA ALA A 43 -18.00 -23.47 -22.30
C ALA A 43 -18.65 -23.55 -23.70
N GLN A 44 -19.82 -24.19 -23.80
CA GLN A 44 -20.58 -24.25 -25.05
C GLN A 44 -21.03 -22.86 -25.52
N LEU A 45 -21.54 -22.01 -24.63
CA LEU A 45 -21.95 -20.64 -24.98
C LEU A 45 -20.76 -19.79 -25.43
N CYS A 46 -19.61 -19.91 -24.77
CA CYS A 46 -18.37 -19.24 -25.18
C CYS A 46 -17.95 -19.68 -26.59
N GLN A 47 -17.99 -20.98 -26.88
CA GLN A 47 -17.68 -21.50 -28.21
C GLN A 47 -18.64 -20.98 -29.30
N LEU A 48 -19.95 -20.92 -29.00
CA LEU A 48 -20.96 -20.44 -29.96
C LEU A 48 -20.86 -18.94 -30.23
N THR A 49 -20.44 -18.16 -29.25
CA THR A 49 -20.32 -16.70 -29.35
C THR A 49 -18.94 -16.24 -29.81
N GLY A 50 -17.92 -17.10 -29.68
CA GLY A 50 -16.52 -16.76 -29.92
C GLY A 50 -15.90 -15.93 -28.79
N LEU A 51 -16.51 -15.92 -27.61
CA LEU A 51 -16.07 -15.13 -26.46
C LEU A 51 -15.01 -15.89 -25.66
N GLU A 52 -13.88 -15.23 -25.39
CA GLU A 52 -12.81 -15.74 -24.51
C GLU A 52 -12.98 -15.17 -23.10
N LEU A 53 -13.22 -16.03 -22.10
CA LEU A 53 -13.46 -15.60 -20.71
C LEU A 53 -12.20 -15.09 -20.01
N HIS A 54 -11.03 -15.68 -20.31
CA HIS A 54 -9.77 -15.43 -19.61
C HIS A 54 -8.61 -15.17 -20.59
N PRO A 55 -8.62 -14.03 -21.31
CA PRO A 55 -7.53 -13.69 -22.22
C PRO A 55 -6.23 -13.44 -21.44
N ALA A 56 -5.08 -13.76 -22.05
CA ALA A 56 -3.76 -13.71 -21.38
C ALA A 56 -3.39 -12.33 -20.81
N LEU A 57 -3.92 -11.25 -21.39
CA LEU A 57 -3.84 -9.89 -20.88
C LEU A 57 -5.26 -9.29 -20.89
N PHE A 58 -5.89 -9.22 -19.73
CA PHE A 58 -7.22 -8.64 -19.59
C PHE A 58 -7.17 -7.26 -18.94
N LEU A 59 -7.55 -6.24 -19.70
CA LEU A 59 -7.92 -4.93 -19.19
C LEU A 59 -9.37 -4.67 -19.64
N ASP A 60 -10.25 -4.35 -18.69
CA ASP A 60 -11.68 -4.13 -18.90
C ASP A 60 -11.96 -2.78 -19.60
N THR A 61 -11.39 -2.64 -20.80
CA THR A 61 -11.32 -1.41 -21.61
C THR A 61 -12.57 -1.18 -22.46
N GLU A 62 -13.35 -2.23 -22.71
CA GLU A 62 -14.62 -2.18 -23.45
C GLU A 62 -15.82 -1.86 -22.54
N ALA A 63 -15.59 -1.57 -21.26
CA ALA A 63 -16.63 -1.12 -20.35
C ALA A 63 -17.12 0.29 -20.70
N SER A 64 -18.39 0.56 -20.47
CA SER A 64 -19.01 1.87 -20.67
C SER A 64 -19.20 2.58 -19.34
N ILE A 65 -18.69 3.81 -19.20
CA ILE A 65 -18.93 4.65 -18.02
C ILE A 65 -20.20 5.48 -18.26
N THR A 66 -21.24 5.21 -17.48
CA THR A 66 -22.47 6.00 -17.47
C THR A 66 -22.38 7.13 -16.45
N ALA A 67 -23.39 8.01 -16.41
CA ALA A 67 -23.50 9.02 -15.35
C ALA A 67 -23.75 8.41 -13.96
N PHE A 68 -24.09 7.12 -13.88
CA PHE A 68 -24.57 6.47 -12.66
C PHE A 68 -23.82 5.17 -12.31
N GLY A 69 -22.70 4.91 -12.97
CA GLY A 69 -21.86 3.75 -12.72
C GLY A 69 -21.22 3.20 -13.99
N LYS A 70 -20.31 2.26 -13.79
CA LYS A 70 -19.66 1.49 -14.83
C LYS A 70 -20.56 0.33 -15.26
N ALA A 71 -20.91 0.26 -16.53
CA ALA A 71 -21.39 -0.96 -17.16
C ALA A 71 -20.17 -1.76 -17.65
N VAL A 72 -19.92 -2.92 -17.05
CA VAL A 72 -18.75 -3.77 -17.34
C VAL A 72 -18.73 -4.28 -18.79
N SER A 73 -17.56 -4.60 -19.33
CA SER A 73 -17.45 -5.14 -20.69
C SER A 73 -18.22 -6.45 -20.88
N PRO A 74 -18.53 -6.84 -22.13
CA PRO A 74 -19.11 -8.15 -22.43
C PRO A 74 -18.34 -9.32 -21.80
N THR A 75 -17.00 -9.27 -21.77
CA THR A 75 -16.17 -10.32 -21.16
C THR A 75 -16.35 -10.38 -19.65
N THR A 76 -16.31 -9.26 -18.93
CA THR A 76 -16.55 -9.24 -17.48
C THR A 76 -17.99 -9.63 -17.13
N ALA A 77 -18.98 -9.22 -17.95
CA ALA A 77 -20.34 -9.68 -17.81
C ALA A 77 -20.47 -11.20 -18.02
N ALA A 78 -19.69 -11.79 -18.93
CA ALA A 78 -19.66 -13.23 -19.15
C ALA A 78 -19.03 -14.01 -17.97
N GLN A 79 -17.96 -13.47 -17.35
CA GLN A 79 -17.30 -14.06 -16.17
C GLN A 79 -18.24 -14.20 -14.98
N CYS A 80 -19.31 -13.40 -14.91
CA CYS A 80 -20.33 -13.52 -13.88
C CYS A 80 -21.02 -14.89 -13.86
N ALA A 81 -21.09 -15.58 -15.01
CA ALA A 81 -21.61 -16.94 -15.12
C ALA A 81 -20.72 -17.99 -14.41
N GLU A 82 -19.47 -17.66 -14.09
CA GLU A 82 -18.55 -18.56 -13.36
C GLU A 82 -18.86 -18.65 -11.86
N ASP A 83 -19.73 -17.78 -11.35
CA ASP A 83 -20.26 -17.88 -9.98
C ASP A 83 -21.47 -18.84 -9.97
N PRO A 84 -21.29 -20.09 -9.48
CA PRO A 84 -22.32 -21.11 -9.61
C PRO A 84 -23.51 -20.86 -8.68
N GLU A 85 -23.27 -20.27 -7.52
CA GLU A 85 -24.32 -20.04 -6.53
C GLU A 85 -25.17 -18.84 -6.94
N ARG A 86 -24.54 -17.76 -7.42
CA ARG A 86 -25.23 -16.63 -8.08
C ARG A 86 -26.15 -17.12 -9.18
N SER A 87 -25.61 -17.88 -10.13
CA SER A 87 -26.36 -18.41 -11.26
C SER A 87 -27.54 -19.29 -10.83
N ARG A 88 -27.29 -20.23 -9.91
CA ARG A 88 -28.31 -21.15 -9.40
C ARG A 88 -29.47 -20.40 -8.74
N VAL A 89 -29.18 -19.53 -7.78
CA VAL A 89 -30.20 -18.83 -6.99
C VAL A 89 -30.99 -17.85 -7.85
N PHE A 90 -30.32 -17.09 -8.73
CA PHE A 90 -31.01 -16.18 -9.63
C PHE A 90 -31.95 -16.90 -10.60
N ILE A 91 -31.47 -17.95 -11.28
CA ILE A 91 -32.28 -18.69 -12.26
C ILE A 91 -33.46 -19.40 -11.57
N GLN A 92 -33.26 -19.97 -10.38
CA GLN A 92 -34.34 -20.57 -9.59
C GLN A 92 -35.38 -19.53 -9.15
N GLY A 93 -34.93 -18.37 -8.63
CA GLY A 93 -35.82 -17.29 -8.22
C GLY A 93 -36.62 -16.70 -9.37
N ILE A 94 -35.99 -16.45 -10.52
CA ILE A 94 -36.68 -15.96 -11.73
C ILE A 94 -37.71 -16.97 -12.22
N TYR A 95 -37.36 -18.27 -12.26
CA TYR A 95 -38.31 -19.31 -12.64
C TYR A 95 -39.53 -19.32 -11.73
N GLN A 96 -39.33 -19.23 -10.41
CA GLN A 96 -40.40 -19.19 -9.43
C GLN A 96 -41.28 -17.94 -9.61
N ALA A 97 -40.68 -16.77 -9.86
CA ALA A 97 -41.42 -15.54 -10.14
C ALA A 97 -42.32 -15.66 -11.39
N ILE A 98 -41.79 -16.25 -12.48
CA ILE A 98 -42.57 -16.50 -13.70
C ILE A 98 -43.73 -17.46 -13.41
N GLN A 99 -43.50 -18.53 -12.67
CA GLN A 99 -44.54 -19.51 -12.31
C GLN A 99 -45.66 -18.87 -11.50
N ASP A 100 -45.34 -18.01 -10.54
CA ASP A 100 -46.35 -17.37 -9.71
C ASP A 100 -47.17 -16.34 -10.49
N LYS A 101 -46.54 -15.59 -11.41
CA LYS A 101 -47.25 -14.72 -12.36
C LYS A 101 -48.20 -15.49 -13.28
N LEU A 102 -47.76 -16.62 -13.82
CA LEU A 102 -48.60 -17.48 -14.65
C LEU A 102 -49.77 -18.13 -13.88
N LYS A 103 -49.58 -18.46 -12.60
CA LYS A 103 -50.65 -18.95 -11.73
C LYS A 103 -51.67 -17.85 -11.42
N ALA A 104 -51.21 -16.62 -11.22
CA ALA A 104 -52.08 -15.48 -10.94
C ALA A 104 -52.93 -15.09 -12.16
N ASN A 105 -52.37 -15.18 -13.38
CA ASN A 105 -53.10 -14.87 -14.61
C ASN A 105 -52.63 -15.72 -15.80
N SER A 106 -53.23 -16.91 -15.97
CA SER A 106 -52.82 -17.89 -16.99
C SER A 106 -53.21 -17.51 -18.43
N ASN A 107 -54.04 -16.48 -18.61
CA ASN A 107 -54.52 -16.04 -19.93
C ASN A 107 -53.63 -14.98 -20.58
N HIS A 108 -52.67 -14.43 -19.84
CA HIS A 108 -51.76 -13.39 -20.33
C HIS A 108 -50.29 -13.85 -20.21
N PRO A 109 -49.46 -13.58 -21.22
CA PRO A 109 -48.03 -13.86 -21.11
C PRO A 109 -47.40 -12.95 -20.04
N VAL A 110 -46.44 -13.50 -19.30
CA VAL A 110 -45.58 -12.73 -18.40
C VAL A 110 -44.59 -11.93 -19.24
N HIS A 111 -44.69 -10.60 -19.17
CA HIS A 111 -43.78 -9.67 -19.81
C HIS A 111 -42.59 -9.37 -18.91
N ILE A 112 -41.39 -9.68 -19.41
CA ILE A 112 -40.14 -9.56 -18.68
C ILE A 112 -39.25 -8.53 -19.37
N LEU A 113 -38.75 -7.55 -18.62
CA LEU A 113 -37.62 -6.72 -19.04
C LEU A 113 -36.37 -7.22 -18.35
N TYR A 114 -35.36 -7.63 -19.12
CA TYR A 114 -34.05 -7.98 -18.57
C TYR A 114 -33.02 -6.95 -19.01
N ALA A 115 -32.56 -6.14 -18.06
CA ALA A 115 -31.58 -5.07 -18.24
C ALA A 115 -30.18 -5.53 -17.81
N GLY A 116 -29.17 -5.20 -18.62
CA GLY A 116 -27.80 -5.68 -18.43
C GLY A 116 -27.68 -7.16 -18.72
N THR A 117 -28.14 -7.60 -19.90
CA THR A 117 -28.26 -9.04 -20.21
C THR A 117 -26.92 -9.76 -20.26
N GLY A 118 -25.84 -9.04 -20.57
CA GLY A 118 -24.56 -9.61 -20.94
C GLY A 118 -24.65 -10.38 -22.27
N PRO A 119 -23.55 -11.01 -22.71
CA PRO A 119 -23.48 -11.69 -24.00
C PRO A 119 -24.29 -12.98 -24.07
N PHE A 120 -24.72 -13.52 -22.92
CA PHE A 120 -25.42 -14.81 -22.85
C PHE A 120 -26.90 -14.69 -22.50
N ALA A 121 -27.39 -13.49 -22.13
CA ALA A 121 -28.68 -13.35 -21.45
C ALA A 121 -28.83 -14.39 -20.32
N TRP A 122 -27.75 -14.57 -19.55
CA TRP A 122 -27.47 -15.77 -18.76
C TRP A 122 -28.62 -16.20 -17.83
N LEU A 123 -29.25 -15.23 -17.17
CA LEU A 123 -30.31 -15.46 -16.19
C LEU A 123 -31.65 -15.89 -16.81
N ILE A 124 -31.87 -15.66 -18.10
CA ILE A 124 -33.15 -15.93 -18.79
C ILE A 124 -33.02 -17.00 -19.88
N LEU A 125 -31.89 -17.08 -20.59
CA LEU A 125 -31.73 -17.95 -21.76
C LEU A 125 -32.15 -19.40 -21.47
N ALA A 126 -31.68 -19.97 -20.36
CA ALA A 126 -31.98 -21.34 -19.96
C ALA A 126 -33.46 -21.56 -19.61
N LEU A 127 -34.19 -20.52 -19.22
CA LEU A 127 -35.60 -20.62 -18.84
C LEU A 127 -36.53 -20.63 -20.05
N LEU A 128 -36.14 -20.01 -21.18
CA LEU A 128 -37.01 -19.87 -22.36
C LEU A 128 -37.56 -21.22 -22.88
N PRO A 129 -36.79 -22.32 -22.96
CA PRO A 129 -37.32 -23.64 -23.37
C PRO A 129 -38.39 -24.24 -22.44
N LEU A 130 -38.52 -23.75 -21.20
CA LEU A 130 -39.48 -24.26 -20.21
C LEU A 130 -40.88 -23.67 -20.38
N PHE A 131 -41.00 -22.55 -21.09
CA PHE A 131 -42.25 -21.83 -21.31
C PHE A 131 -42.60 -21.82 -22.80
N THR A 132 -43.80 -21.40 -23.16
CA THR A 132 -44.19 -21.10 -24.56
C THR A 132 -44.23 -19.59 -24.79
N ALA A 133 -44.24 -19.13 -26.05
CA ALA A 133 -44.44 -17.71 -26.38
C ALA A 133 -45.82 -17.15 -26.00
N LYS A 134 -46.76 -18.00 -25.55
CA LYS A 134 -48.04 -17.58 -24.94
C LYS A 134 -47.92 -17.37 -23.43
N GLN A 135 -46.87 -17.90 -22.81
CA GLN A 135 -46.64 -17.83 -21.37
C GLN A 135 -45.60 -16.76 -21.02
N VAL A 136 -44.56 -16.57 -21.84
CA VAL A 136 -43.47 -15.62 -21.53
C VAL A 136 -43.12 -14.80 -22.76
N ARG A 137 -42.89 -13.51 -22.52
CA ARG A 137 -42.45 -12.51 -23.49
C ARG A 137 -41.32 -11.68 -22.89
N VAL A 138 -40.16 -11.64 -23.54
CA VAL A 138 -38.95 -11.00 -23.00
C VAL A 138 -38.52 -9.83 -23.87
N THR A 139 -38.19 -8.72 -23.22
CA THR A 139 -37.43 -7.60 -23.78
C THR A 139 -36.02 -7.63 -23.20
N LEU A 140 -35.02 -7.72 -24.06
CA LEU A 140 -33.60 -7.81 -23.70
C LEU A 140 -32.95 -6.44 -23.92
N LEU A 141 -32.31 -5.89 -22.89
CA LEU A 141 -31.73 -4.56 -22.89
C LEU A 141 -30.28 -4.61 -22.41
N ASP A 142 -29.34 -4.18 -23.25
CA ASP A 142 -27.92 -4.05 -22.88
C ASP A 142 -27.34 -2.80 -23.53
N ILE A 143 -26.31 -2.21 -22.91
CA ILE A 143 -25.65 -1.03 -23.46
C ILE A 143 -24.65 -1.41 -24.57
N HIS A 144 -24.14 -2.66 -24.57
CA HIS A 144 -23.13 -3.13 -25.50
C HIS A 144 -23.77 -3.91 -26.67
N ARG A 145 -23.60 -3.40 -27.89
CA ARG A 145 -24.05 -4.08 -29.12
C ARG A 145 -23.48 -5.49 -29.24
N ALA A 146 -22.21 -5.69 -28.91
CA ALA A 146 -21.53 -6.99 -28.99
C ALA A 146 -22.19 -8.07 -28.08
N SER A 147 -22.69 -7.67 -26.91
CA SER A 147 -23.49 -8.55 -26.05
C SER A 147 -24.77 -9.00 -26.74
N LEU A 148 -25.49 -8.06 -27.35
CA LEU A 148 -26.77 -8.33 -28.00
C LEU A 148 -26.63 -9.18 -29.27
N GLU A 149 -25.57 -8.98 -30.05
CA GLU A 149 -25.27 -9.84 -31.21
C GLU A 149 -24.98 -11.29 -30.78
N SER A 150 -24.33 -11.48 -29.63
CA SER A 150 -24.12 -12.80 -29.03
C SER A 150 -25.44 -13.43 -28.60
N VAL A 151 -26.31 -12.65 -27.94
CA VAL A 151 -27.66 -13.08 -27.55
C VAL A 151 -28.49 -13.48 -28.77
N GLU A 152 -28.52 -12.69 -29.85
CA GLU A 152 -29.24 -13.00 -31.09
C GLU A 152 -28.81 -14.34 -31.69
N LYS A 153 -27.49 -14.60 -31.74
CA LYS A 153 -26.94 -15.89 -32.20
C LYS A 153 -27.43 -17.04 -31.34
N LEU A 154 -27.41 -16.90 -30.01
CA LEU A 154 -27.85 -17.94 -29.09
C LEU A 154 -29.34 -18.21 -29.19
N LEU A 155 -30.18 -17.17 -29.26
CA LEU A 155 -31.64 -17.31 -29.43
C LEU A 155 -32.01 -18.07 -30.70
N ALA A 156 -31.30 -17.80 -31.80
CA ALA A 156 -31.48 -18.50 -33.08
C ALA A 156 -30.95 -19.95 -33.03
N TYR A 157 -29.81 -20.18 -32.39
CA TYR A 157 -29.22 -21.51 -32.24
C TYR A 157 -30.12 -22.45 -31.44
N PHE A 158 -30.68 -21.96 -30.33
CA PHE A 158 -31.56 -22.75 -29.46
C PHE A 158 -33.04 -22.74 -29.89
N ASP A 159 -33.41 -22.04 -30.97
CA ASP A 159 -34.79 -21.92 -31.47
C ASP A 159 -35.81 -21.41 -30.40
N VAL A 160 -35.42 -20.34 -29.68
CA VAL A 160 -36.24 -19.72 -28.61
C VAL A 160 -36.60 -18.25 -28.88
N ALA A 161 -36.24 -17.72 -30.05
CA ALA A 161 -36.47 -16.32 -30.43
C ALA A 161 -37.96 -15.93 -30.56
N ASP A 162 -38.90 -16.88 -30.63
CA ASP A 162 -40.36 -16.61 -30.63
C ASP A 162 -40.89 -16.02 -29.31
N ARG A 163 -40.12 -16.15 -28.22
CA ARG A 163 -40.44 -15.61 -26.88
C ARG A 163 -39.85 -14.22 -26.63
N VAL A 164 -39.08 -13.67 -27.56
CA VAL A 164 -38.44 -12.36 -27.41
C VAL A 164 -39.19 -11.33 -28.26
N ASP A 165 -39.66 -10.26 -27.62
CA ASP A 165 -40.38 -9.18 -28.29
C ASP A 165 -39.42 -8.12 -28.86
N ALA A 166 -38.35 -7.82 -28.13
CA ALA A 166 -37.37 -6.81 -28.54
C ALA A 166 -35.98 -7.08 -27.96
N ILE A 167 -34.96 -6.68 -28.72
CA ILE A 167 -33.54 -6.67 -28.35
C ILE A 167 -33.05 -5.23 -28.55
N ILE A 168 -32.65 -4.59 -27.46
CA ILE A 168 -32.49 -3.14 -27.39
C ILE A 168 -31.08 -2.80 -26.93
N CYS A 169 -30.36 -2.03 -27.76
CA CYS A 169 -29.06 -1.48 -27.43
C CYS A 169 -29.24 -0.07 -26.85
N ALA A 170 -29.27 0.05 -25.52
CA ALA A 170 -29.43 1.33 -24.84
C ALA A 170 -28.94 1.30 -23.39
N ASP A 171 -28.70 2.47 -22.82
CA ASP A 171 -28.38 2.64 -21.41
C ASP A 171 -29.64 2.39 -20.55
N ALA A 172 -29.63 1.32 -19.75
CA ALA A 172 -30.73 0.96 -18.87
C ALA A 172 -31.05 1.99 -17.78
N THR A 173 -30.11 2.90 -17.49
CA THR A 173 -30.33 3.99 -16.53
C THR A 173 -31.21 5.12 -17.07
N LEU A 174 -31.41 5.16 -18.39
CA LEU A 174 -32.13 6.22 -19.10
C LEU A 174 -33.21 5.70 -20.06
N TRP A 175 -33.10 4.43 -20.50
CA TRP A 175 -33.96 3.86 -21.52
C TRP A 175 -35.44 3.91 -21.15
N ARG A 176 -36.30 4.19 -22.13
CA ARG A 176 -37.75 4.19 -21.98
C ARG A 176 -38.38 3.35 -23.09
N PRO A 177 -39.44 2.58 -22.82
CA PRO A 177 -40.19 1.88 -23.85
C PRO A 177 -40.83 2.90 -24.82
N ALA A 178 -40.90 2.53 -26.10
CA ALA A 178 -41.49 3.38 -27.14
C ALA A 178 -43.03 3.46 -27.04
N SER A 179 -43.65 2.57 -26.25
CA SER A 179 -45.08 2.48 -26.02
C SER A 179 -45.38 2.54 -24.52
N THR A 180 -46.66 2.58 -24.14
CA THR A 180 -47.11 2.45 -22.75
C THR A 180 -46.99 1.02 -22.21
N GLN A 181 -46.01 0.25 -22.69
CA GLN A 181 -45.76 -1.12 -22.27
C GLN A 181 -45.31 -1.14 -20.81
N THR A 182 -45.92 -2.01 -20.03
CA THR A 182 -45.52 -2.35 -18.68
C THR A 182 -44.95 -3.78 -18.63
N PHE A 183 -44.18 -4.07 -17.60
CA PHE A 183 -43.55 -5.37 -17.39
C PHE A 183 -43.99 -5.98 -16.06
N ASP A 184 -44.29 -7.28 -16.05
CA ASP A 184 -44.62 -8.02 -14.84
C ASP A 184 -43.37 -8.28 -13.99
N LEU A 185 -42.22 -8.46 -14.65
CA LEU A 185 -40.92 -8.67 -14.04
C LEU A 185 -39.88 -7.73 -14.67
N ILE A 186 -39.13 -7.01 -13.85
CA ILE A 186 -37.94 -6.28 -14.27
C ILE A 186 -36.72 -6.89 -13.58
N ILE A 187 -35.83 -7.46 -14.37
CA ILE A 187 -34.63 -8.17 -13.92
C ILE A 187 -33.42 -7.29 -14.21
N SER A 188 -32.59 -7.06 -13.21
CA SER A 188 -31.28 -6.45 -13.41
C SER A 188 -30.31 -6.96 -12.36
N GLU A 189 -29.12 -7.31 -12.83
CA GLU A 189 -28.03 -7.83 -12.01
C GLU A 189 -26.72 -7.19 -12.49
N THR A 190 -26.75 -5.86 -12.58
CA THR A 190 -25.64 -4.97 -12.97
C THR A 190 -25.08 -4.34 -11.71
N MET A 191 -24.55 -5.21 -10.85
CA MET A 191 -24.20 -4.88 -9.48
C MET A 191 -22.93 -5.58 -9.02
N LYS A 192 -22.28 -4.94 -8.06
CA LYS A 192 -21.24 -5.51 -7.21
C LYS A 192 -21.73 -5.55 -5.76
N HIS A 193 -21.02 -6.26 -4.90
CA HIS A 193 -21.23 -6.17 -3.44
C HIS A 193 -21.28 -4.71 -2.99
N LEU A 194 -22.10 -4.40 -1.99
CA LEU A 194 -22.39 -3.05 -1.51
C LEU A 194 -22.99 -2.08 -2.54
N LEU A 195 -23.46 -2.57 -3.69
CA LEU A 195 -23.96 -1.73 -4.78
C LEU A 195 -22.92 -0.71 -5.27
N GLN A 196 -21.62 -1.00 -5.09
CA GLN A 196 -20.58 -0.09 -5.55
C GLN A 196 -20.31 -0.25 -7.04
N GLN A 197 -19.72 0.77 -7.66
CA GLN A 197 -19.20 0.82 -9.04
C GLN A 197 -20.24 0.70 -10.16
N GLU A 198 -21.23 -0.19 -10.05
CA GLU A 198 -22.18 -0.52 -11.12
C GLU A 198 -23.57 0.12 -10.89
N PRO A 199 -24.35 0.38 -11.96
CA PRO A 199 -25.51 1.29 -11.90
C PRO A 199 -26.82 0.67 -11.39
N GLN A 200 -26.80 -0.43 -10.63
CA GLN A 200 -27.99 -1.14 -10.16
C GLN A 200 -29.03 -0.24 -9.47
N VAL A 201 -28.60 0.66 -8.57
CA VAL A 201 -29.48 1.58 -7.83
C VAL A 201 -30.25 2.47 -8.82
N GLN A 202 -29.55 3.02 -9.80
CA GLN A 202 -30.16 3.86 -10.82
C GLN A 202 -31.08 3.05 -11.73
N ILE A 203 -30.65 1.88 -12.20
CA ILE A 203 -31.45 1.02 -13.06
C ILE A 203 -32.79 0.70 -12.41
N PHE A 204 -32.81 0.32 -11.13
CA PHE A 204 -34.05 0.02 -10.43
C PHE A 204 -34.90 1.27 -10.17
N SER A 205 -34.30 2.38 -9.73
CA SER A 205 -35.05 3.63 -9.53
C SER A 205 -35.69 4.16 -10.82
N HIS A 206 -35.04 3.94 -11.97
CA HIS A 206 -35.52 4.39 -13.26
C HIS A 206 -36.53 3.40 -13.88
N LEU A 207 -36.17 2.12 -14.01
CA LEU A 207 -37.01 1.15 -14.72
C LEU A 207 -38.28 0.77 -13.96
N GLN A 208 -38.34 0.96 -12.64
CA GLN A 208 -39.56 0.68 -11.87
C GLN A 208 -40.79 1.46 -12.37
N HIS A 209 -40.61 2.61 -13.05
CA HIS A 209 -41.69 3.37 -13.67
C HIS A 209 -42.47 2.58 -14.75
N PHE A 210 -41.86 1.54 -15.31
CA PHE A 210 -42.44 0.68 -16.34
C PHE A 210 -42.89 -0.67 -15.78
N LEU A 211 -42.90 -0.82 -14.47
CA LEU A 211 -43.40 -2.01 -13.80
C LEU A 211 -44.94 -2.00 -13.79
N ALA A 212 -45.56 -3.15 -14.04
CA ALA A 212 -46.99 -3.33 -13.84
C ALA A 212 -47.36 -3.10 -12.36
N GLU A 213 -48.63 -2.81 -12.08
CA GLU A 213 -49.12 -2.49 -10.74
C GLU A 213 -48.79 -3.60 -9.71
N ASP A 214 -48.94 -4.86 -10.12
CA ASP A 214 -48.60 -6.04 -9.33
C ASP A 214 -47.20 -6.58 -9.63
N GLY A 215 -46.43 -5.96 -10.52
CA GLY A 215 -45.11 -6.43 -10.94
C GLY A 215 -44.05 -6.39 -9.85
N CYS A 216 -42.94 -7.10 -10.04
CA CYS A 216 -41.81 -7.08 -9.11
C CYS A 216 -40.45 -6.87 -9.79
N LEU A 217 -39.51 -6.34 -9.01
CA LEU A 217 -38.10 -6.26 -9.38
C LEU A 217 -37.41 -7.57 -8.98
N ILE A 218 -36.42 -7.98 -9.77
CA ILE A 218 -35.55 -9.12 -9.48
C ILE A 218 -34.10 -8.66 -9.52
N PRO A 219 -33.37 -8.69 -8.40
CA PRO A 219 -33.79 -9.22 -7.09
C PRO A 219 -34.87 -8.36 -6.38
N GLU A 220 -35.66 -8.98 -5.49
CA GLU A 220 -36.67 -8.31 -4.67
C GLU A 220 -36.07 -7.36 -3.64
N SER A 221 -34.95 -7.75 -3.01
CA SER A 221 -34.19 -6.89 -2.09
C SER A 221 -32.69 -7.15 -2.14
N ILE A 222 -31.91 -6.07 -2.02
CA ILE A 222 -30.47 -6.09 -1.78
C ILE A 222 -30.22 -5.33 -0.46
N GLU A 223 -29.90 -6.06 0.59
CA GLU A 223 -29.74 -5.59 1.96
C GLU A 223 -28.26 -5.41 2.28
N LEU A 224 -27.89 -4.21 2.74
CA LEU A 224 -26.53 -3.84 3.11
C LEU A 224 -26.46 -3.52 4.60
N ASP A 225 -25.48 -4.10 5.28
CA ASP A 225 -25.34 -3.99 6.74
C ASP A 225 -23.89 -3.69 7.14
N ALA A 226 -23.73 -3.09 8.32
CA ALA A 226 -22.43 -2.81 8.92
C ALA A 226 -22.25 -3.52 10.27
N TRP A 227 -21.01 -3.95 10.50
CA TRP A 227 -20.57 -4.67 11.67
C TRP A 227 -19.24 -4.12 12.18
N LEU A 228 -19.03 -4.17 13.49
CA LEU A 228 -17.78 -3.83 14.14
C LEU A 228 -17.04 -5.12 14.52
N GLU A 229 -15.85 -5.30 13.96
CA GLU A 229 -14.94 -6.38 14.37
C GLU A 229 -13.88 -5.83 15.32
N LEU A 230 -13.90 -6.36 16.53
CA LEU A 230 -12.90 -6.16 17.57
C LEU A 230 -12.00 -7.40 17.63
N LYS A 231 -10.74 -7.23 18.02
CA LYS A 231 -9.84 -8.35 18.21
C LYS A 231 -10.36 -9.28 19.30
N ASP A 232 -10.27 -10.59 19.07
CA ASP A 232 -10.62 -11.64 20.03
C ASP A 232 -12.09 -11.60 20.51
N ARG A 233 -13.00 -11.00 19.72
CA ARG A 233 -14.44 -10.96 19.99
C ARG A 233 -15.25 -11.32 18.74
N LEU A 234 -16.50 -11.74 18.94
CA LEU A 234 -17.46 -11.91 17.85
C LEU A 234 -17.81 -10.53 17.24
N PRO A 235 -18.08 -10.46 15.92
CA PRO A 235 -18.51 -9.22 15.27
C PRO A 235 -19.79 -8.68 15.92
N ILE A 236 -19.83 -7.37 16.15
CA ILE A 236 -20.98 -6.66 16.73
C ILE A 236 -21.78 -6.03 15.59
N TYR A 237 -23.07 -6.33 15.51
CA TYR A 237 -23.96 -5.69 14.54
C TYR A 237 -24.13 -4.20 14.88
N LEU A 238 -23.82 -3.31 13.92
CA LEU A 238 -24.01 -1.86 14.10
C LEU A 238 -25.35 -1.39 13.57
N GLY A 239 -25.85 -2.00 12.50
CA GLY A 239 -27.13 -1.65 11.88
C GLY A 239 -27.13 -1.72 10.35
N PRO A 240 -28.29 -1.49 9.73
CA PRO A 240 -28.43 -1.46 8.29
C PRO A 240 -27.81 -0.18 7.70
N LEU A 241 -27.22 -0.31 6.52
CA LEU A 241 -26.76 0.80 5.70
C LEU A 241 -27.84 1.22 4.72
N PHE A 242 -28.37 0.27 3.96
CA PHE A 242 -29.35 0.52 2.90
C PHE A 242 -30.03 -0.77 2.46
N CYS A 243 -31.28 -0.67 1.99
CA CYS A 243 -31.99 -1.75 1.31
C CYS A 243 -32.47 -1.25 -0.06
N LEU A 244 -32.00 -1.84 -1.15
CA LEU A 244 -32.57 -1.60 -2.47
C LEU A 244 -33.68 -2.62 -2.74
N ASP A 245 -34.92 -2.20 -2.51
CA ASP A 245 -36.15 -2.91 -2.87
C ASP A 245 -37.07 -2.00 -3.71
N LEU A 246 -38.27 -2.48 -4.09
CA LEU A 246 -39.22 -1.69 -4.89
C LEU A 246 -39.69 -0.41 -4.18
N ALA A 247 -39.84 -0.43 -2.85
CA ALA A 247 -40.27 0.74 -2.11
C ALA A 247 -39.20 1.83 -2.15
N HIS A 248 -37.95 1.46 -1.90
CA HIS A 248 -36.81 2.38 -1.98
C HIS A 248 -36.54 2.82 -3.41
N ALA A 249 -36.68 1.95 -4.41
CA ALA A 249 -36.58 2.34 -5.82
C ALA A 249 -37.61 3.43 -6.19
N ARG A 250 -38.85 3.33 -5.67
CA ARG A 250 -39.90 4.35 -5.85
C ARG A 250 -39.60 5.66 -5.13
N LEU A 251 -39.03 5.62 -3.93
CA LEU A 251 -38.57 6.82 -3.23
C LEU A 251 -37.45 7.51 -4.01
N LEU A 252 -36.46 6.74 -4.45
CA LEU A 252 -35.36 7.24 -5.27
C LEU A 252 -35.82 7.81 -6.62
N ALA A 253 -36.87 7.26 -7.22
CA ALA A 253 -37.48 7.79 -8.43
C ALA A 253 -38.12 9.18 -8.24
N GLN A 254 -38.52 9.50 -7.01
CA GLN A 254 -39.10 10.78 -6.61
C GLN A 254 -38.05 11.75 -6.04
N ASP A 255 -36.77 11.47 -6.29
CA ASP A 255 -35.60 12.18 -5.74
C ASP A 255 -35.51 12.17 -4.21
N ASP A 256 -36.22 11.26 -3.53
CA ASP A 256 -36.03 11.03 -2.10
C ASP A 256 -34.76 10.18 -1.88
N ARG A 257 -33.71 10.85 -1.40
CA ARG A 257 -32.40 10.25 -1.08
C ARG A 257 -32.22 10.00 0.42
N SER A 258 -33.26 10.14 1.24
CA SER A 258 -33.15 10.01 2.71
C SER A 258 -32.64 8.64 3.16
N GLY A 259 -32.99 7.57 2.44
CA GLY A 259 -32.50 6.22 2.72
C GLY A 259 -31.04 5.96 2.32
N LEU A 260 -30.40 6.87 1.58
CA LEU A 260 -28.99 6.75 1.17
C LEU A 260 -28.02 7.38 2.18
N VAL A 261 -28.54 8.02 3.24
CA VAL A 261 -27.73 8.65 4.29
C VAL A 261 -28.14 8.09 5.64
N GLY A 262 -27.18 7.94 6.53
CA GLY A 262 -27.47 7.42 7.86
C GLY A 262 -26.28 7.52 8.78
N SER A 263 -26.47 7.00 9.98
CA SER A 263 -25.47 7.11 11.02
C SER A 263 -25.63 6.00 12.04
N LEU A 264 -24.53 5.30 12.32
CA LEU A 264 -24.49 4.12 13.19
C LEU A 264 -23.76 4.47 14.49
N LEU A 265 -24.34 4.09 15.63
CA LEU A 265 -23.70 4.30 16.93
C LEU A 265 -22.68 3.19 17.18
N LEU A 266 -21.47 3.57 17.53
CA LEU A 266 -20.45 2.62 17.99
C LEU A 266 -20.73 2.24 19.45
N PRO A 267 -20.57 0.96 19.81
CA PRO A 267 -20.69 0.52 21.19
C PRO A 267 -19.56 1.08 22.05
N ASP A 268 -19.67 0.86 23.36
CA ASP A 268 -18.54 1.06 24.25
C ASP A 268 -17.52 -0.09 24.08
N TYR A 269 -16.24 0.26 23.98
CA TYR A 269 -15.12 -0.69 23.91
C TYR A 269 -13.81 0.01 24.25
N GLU A 270 -12.81 -0.77 24.69
CA GLU A 270 -11.46 -0.23 24.93
C GLU A 270 -10.82 0.22 23.60
N PRO A 271 -10.29 1.46 23.52
CA PRO A 271 -9.67 1.98 22.31
C PRO A 271 -8.57 1.06 21.76
N GLN A 272 -8.80 0.52 20.57
CA GLN A 272 -7.92 -0.41 19.87
C GLN A 272 -8.14 -0.32 18.36
N PRO A 273 -7.27 -0.92 17.52
CA PRO A 273 -7.55 -1.08 16.10
C PRO A 273 -8.77 -1.97 15.89
N ILE A 274 -9.73 -1.49 15.09
CA ILE A 274 -10.97 -2.21 14.75
C ILE A 274 -11.09 -2.34 13.22
N SER A 275 -11.95 -3.27 12.78
CA SER A 275 -12.40 -3.31 11.38
C SER A 275 -13.89 -3.02 11.29
N LEU A 276 -14.27 -2.11 10.38
CA LEU A 276 -15.66 -1.94 9.98
C LEU A 276 -15.94 -2.92 8.84
N LYS A 277 -16.68 -3.98 9.13
CA LYS A 277 -17.11 -5.00 8.16
C LYS A 277 -18.45 -4.60 7.56
N LEU A 278 -18.56 -4.73 6.24
CA LEU A 278 -19.74 -4.38 5.46
C LEU A 278 -20.21 -5.62 4.71
N THR A 279 -21.49 -5.96 4.83
CA THR A 279 -22.07 -7.20 4.27
C THR A 279 -23.16 -6.89 3.27
N THR A 280 -23.36 -7.80 2.31
CA THR A 280 -24.46 -7.75 1.33
C THR A 280 -25.22 -9.05 1.38
N LYS A 281 -26.55 -8.96 1.45
CA LYS A 281 -27.49 -10.07 1.31
C LYS A 281 -28.45 -9.75 0.17
N ILE A 282 -28.76 -10.73 -0.65
CA ILE A 282 -29.63 -10.55 -1.81
C ILE A 282 -30.77 -11.55 -1.74
N ARG A 283 -32.01 -11.09 -1.75
CA ARG A 283 -33.19 -11.94 -1.97
C ARG A 283 -33.62 -11.78 -3.41
N VAL A 284 -33.40 -12.82 -4.21
CA VAL A 284 -33.77 -12.83 -5.62
C VAL A 284 -35.29 -12.82 -5.75
N TYR A 285 -35.96 -13.82 -5.17
CA TYR A 285 -37.42 -13.94 -5.15
C TYR A 285 -37.87 -14.98 -4.12
N GLY A 286 -38.77 -14.61 -3.22
CA GLY A 286 -39.26 -15.50 -2.16
C GLY A 286 -38.11 -16.06 -1.30
N GLU A 287 -38.01 -17.38 -1.23
CA GLU A 287 -36.97 -18.08 -0.43
C GLU A 287 -35.59 -18.14 -1.12
N HIS A 288 -35.48 -17.73 -2.39
CA HIS A 288 -34.23 -17.77 -3.14
C HIS A 288 -33.34 -16.58 -2.77
N GLN A 289 -32.33 -16.82 -1.95
CA GLN A 289 -31.44 -15.78 -1.41
C GLN A 289 -29.95 -16.16 -1.51
N LEU A 290 -29.11 -15.14 -1.68
CA LEU A 290 -27.66 -15.19 -1.52
C LEU A 290 -27.29 -14.53 -0.19
N LEU A 291 -26.67 -15.32 0.69
CA LEU A 291 -26.18 -14.88 1.99
C LEU A 291 -24.69 -14.50 1.93
N GLU A 292 -24.17 -14.00 3.05
CA GLU A 292 -22.77 -13.57 3.18
C GLU A 292 -21.79 -14.66 2.70
N ASN A 293 -20.82 -14.25 1.86
CA ASN A 293 -19.75 -15.06 1.31
C ASN A 293 -20.17 -16.28 0.46
N GLN A 294 -21.43 -16.32 -0.02
CA GLN A 294 -21.91 -17.37 -0.93
C GLN A 294 -21.63 -17.05 -2.41
N SER A 295 -21.48 -15.77 -2.75
CA SER A 295 -21.26 -15.29 -4.11
C SER A 295 -20.27 -14.12 -4.09
N GLN A 296 -19.65 -13.83 -5.24
CA GLN A 296 -18.87 -12.61 -5.47
C GLN A 296 -19.66 -11.32 -5.12
N LEU A 297 -21.00 -11.36 -5.26
CA LEU A 297 -21.91 -10.27 -4.91
C LEU A 297 -22.12 -10.09 -3.40
N THR A 298 -21.79 -11.10 -2.60
CA THR A 298 -22.04 -11.12 -1.15
C THR A 298 -20.76 -11.28 -0.33
N LEU A 299 -19.59 -11.07 -0.95
CA LEU A 299 -18.31 -11.03 -0.26
C LEU A 299 -18.21 -9.81 0.66
N SER A 300 -17.89 -10.08 1.93
CA SER A 300 -17.69 -9.04 2.93
C SER A 300 -16.56 -8.09 2.58
N GLN A 301 -16.82 -6.78 2.74
CA GLN A 301 -15.82 -5.73 2.57
C GLN A 301 -15.41 -5.16 3.93
N TYR A 302 -14.19 -4.63 4.01
CA TYR A 302 -13.60 -4.19 5.27
C TYR A 302 -12.89 -2.85 5.15
N LYS A 303 -13.17 -1.93 6.08
CA LYS A 303 -12.25 -0.84 6.42
C LYS A 303 -11.47 -1.24 7.67
N LYS A 304 -10.21 -1.64 7.50
CA LYS A 304 -9.36 -2.25 8.54
C LYS A 304 -8.52 -1.21 9.30
N SER A 305 -8.04 -1.62 10.47
CA SER A 305 -7.07 -0.87 11.29
C SER A 305 -7.54 0.54 11.67
N LEU A 306 -8.86 0.73 11.79
CA LEU A 306 -9.44 2.00 12.18
C LEU A 306 -9.28 2.19 13.68
N TRP A 307 -9.01 3.41 14.11
CA TRP A 307 -9.04 3.80 15.52
C TRP A 307 -10.26 4.67 15.74
N LEU A 308 -11.44 4.06 15.84
CA LEU A 308 -12.67 4.83 16.03
C LEU A 308 -12.88 5.16 17.50
N LYS A 309 -13.39 6.36 17.78
CA LYS A 309 -13.73 6.78 19.14
C LYS A 309 -14.93 5.96 19.65
N PRO A 310 -14.82 5.22 20.77
CA PRO A 310 -15.95 4.51 21.36
C PRO A 310 -17.11 5.47 21.67
N LEU A 311 -18.35 4.95 21.66
CA LEU A 311 -19.57 5.73 21.90
C LEU A 311 -19.79 6.91 20.93
N SER A 312 -19.02 6.99 19.85
CA SER A 312 -19.21 7.96 18.77
C SER A 312 -20.03 7.37 17.63
N ARG A 313 -20.20 8.13 16.54
CA ARG A 313 -21.00 7.72 15.39
C ARG A 313 -20.14 7.52 14.15
N VAL A 314 -20.57 6.58 13.32
CA VAL A 314 -20.11 6.39 11.95
C VAL A 314 -21.23 6.86 11.04
N ASP A 315 -21.06 8.06 10.50
CA ASP A 315 -21.96 8.62 9.50
C ASP A 315 -21.62 8.03 8.14
N PHE A 316 -22.64 7.74 7.33
CA PHE A 316 -22.46 7.20 5.99
C PHE A 316 -23.39 7.89 5.00
N ARG A 317 -22.95 7.94 3.75
CA ARG A 317 -23.78 8.31 2.62
C ARG A 317 -23.40 7.49 1.40
N TYR A 318 -24.39 7.09 0.60
CA TYR A 318 -24.16 6.50 -0.70
C TYR A 318 -24.12 7.61 -1.75
N GLU A 319 -22.99 7.76 -2.42
CA GLU A 319 -22.83 8.74 -3.50
C GLU A 319 -23.21 8.09 -4.83
N LEU A 320 -24.20 8.67 -5.50
CA LEU A 320 -24.50 8.36 -6.90
C LEU A 320 -23.52 9.10 -7.81
N GLY A 321 -23.21 8.53 -8.97
CA GLY A 321 -22.33 9.14 -9.97
C GLY A 321 -21.66 8.09 -10.84
N ALA A 322 -20.60 8.47 -11.56
CA ALA A 322 -19.86 7.54 -12.43
C ALA A 322 -19.19 6.37 -11.67
N TYR A 323 -18.97 6.52 -10.36
CA TYR A 323 -18.40 5.51 -9.47
C TYR A 323 -19.18 5.50 -8.15
N PRO A 324 -20.37 4.87 -8.12
CA PRO A 324 -21.18 4.89 -6.92
C PRO A 324 -20.52 4.09 -5.79
N ASP A 325 -20.54 4.61 -4.56
CA ASP A 325 -19.95 3.95 -3.38
C ASP A 325 -20.48 4.57 -2.08
N PHE A 326 -20.29 3.87 -0.96
CA PHE A 326 -20.50 4.41 0.39
C PHE A 326 -19.28 5.19 0.87
N ILE A 327 -19.52 6.47 1.20
CA ILE A 327 -18.59 7.32 1.91
C ILE A 327 -18.92 7.31 3.39
N PHE A 328 -17.90 7.03 4.21
CA PHE A 328 -18.02 6.96 5.67
C PHE A 328 -17.26 8.12 6.31
N GLN A 329 -17.87 8.75 7.30
CA GLN A 329 -17.29 9.78 8.15
C GLN A 329 -17.37 9.31 9.59
N TYR A 330 -16.28 9.41 10.33
CA TYR A 330 -16.21 8.90 11.69
C TYR A 330 -15.18 9.67 12.51
N GLN A 331 -15.39 9.70 13.83
CA GLN A 331 -14.44 10.31 14.75
C GLN A 331 -13.32 9.32 15.07
N GLN A 332 -12.09 9.72 14.78
CA GLN A 332 -10.93 8.94 15.19
C GLN A 332 -10.62 9.17 16.67
N HIS A 333 -10.24 8.10 17.36
CA HIS A 333 -9.62 8.15 18.66
C HIS A 333 -8.16 8.61 18.50
N LYS A 334 -7.89 9.87 18.86
CA LYS A 334 -6.53 10.40 18.93
C LYS A 334 -5.90 9.99 20.25
N LEU A 335 -4.75 9.31 20.17
CA LEU A 335 -3.95 9.04 21.36
C LEU A 335 -3.00 10.20 21.58
N ALA A 336 -2.97 10.74 22.80
CA ALA A 336 -1.97 11.74 23.15
C ALA A 336 -0.57 11.11 23.12
N LEU A 337 0.37 11.83 22.50
CA LEU A 337 1.77 11.45 22.53
C LEU A 337 2.31 11.62 23.96
N VAL A 338 2.88 10.57 24.52
CA VAL A 338 3.48 10.55 25.85
C VAL A 338 4.68 11.50 25.93
N GLY A 339 4.93 12.04 27.12
CA GLY A 339 6.10 12.87 27.38
C GLY A 339 7.40 12.06 27.37
N SER A 340 8.54 12.73 27.21
CA SER A 340 9.87 12.10 27.24
C SER A 340 10.20 11.40 28.57
N GLU A 341 9.52 11.79 29.66
CA GLU A 341 9.66 11.19 30.99
C GLU A 341 8.92 9.86 31.15
N ASP A 342 8.18 9.39 30.13
CA ASP A 342 7.64 8.03 30.14
C ASP A 342 8.78 7.03 29.93
N LEU A 343 9.18 6.38 31.03
CA LEU A 343 10.28 5.42 31.08
C LEU A 343 9.83 3.97 30.88
N SER A 344 8.58 3.73 30.44
CA SER A 344 8.03 2.37 30.26
C SER A 344 8.79 1.54 29.22
N CYS A 345 9.50 2.18 28.29
CA CYS A 345 10.37 1.50 27.34
C CYS A 345 11.82 1.45 27.88
N LEU A 346 12.18 0.33 28.50
CA LEU A 346 13.55 0.03 28.99
C LEU A 346 14.14 0.98 30.05
N GLY A 347 13.37 1.90 30.61
CA GLY A 347 13.91 2.91 31.51
C GLY A 347 14.70 4.01 30.81
N ILE A 348 14.66 4.08 29.46
CA ILE A 348 15.44 5.03 28.66
C ILE A 348 14.57 6.26 28.35
N TYR A 349 15.06 7.43 28.72
CA TYR A 349 14.41 8.72 28.49
C TYR A 349 14.13 8.91 26.99
N HIS A 350 12.95 9.43 26.67
CA HIS A 350 12.48 9.68 25.31
C HIS A 350 12.21 8.43 24.43
N LEU A 351 12.64 7.22 24.83
CA LEU A 351 12.50 6.04 23.99
C LEU A 351 11.04 5.61 23.78
N GLN A 352 10.22 5.67 24.83
CA GLN A 352 8.80 5.38 24.69
C GLN A 352 8.09 6.41 23.81
N ARG A 353 8.44 7.69 23.97
CA ARG A 353 7.90 8.78 23.15
C ARG A 353 8.25 8.58 21.68
N LEU A 354 9.51 8.28 21.36
CA LEU A 354 9.93 7.99 19.99
C LEU A 354 9.17 6.77 19.42
N TRP A 355 9.08 5.67 20.17
CA TRP A 355 8.33 4.50 19.72
C TRP A 355 6.87 4.83 19.43
N GLN A 356 6.17 5.48 20.37
CA GLN A 356 4.76 5.83 20.21
C GLN A 356 4.55 6.84 19.07
N LYS A 357 5.44 7.84 18.93
CA LYS A 357 5.42 8.81 17.83
C LYS A 357 5.39 8.11 16.48
N ILE A 358 6.30 7.15 16.25
CA ILE A 358 6.32 6.38 15.00
C ILE A 358 5.06 5.51 14.85
N GLN A 359 4.58 4.87 15.93
CA GLN A 359 3.34 4.08 15.85
C GLN A 359 2.11 4.91 15.50
N LEU A 360 2.04 6.16 15.97
CA LEU A 360 0.96 7.10 15.62
C LEU A 360 1.08 7.61 14.18
N GLN A 361 2.30 7.91 13.72
CA GLN A 361 2.56 8.29 12.34
C GLN A 361 2.19 7.16 11.35
N LYS A 362 2.50 5.90 11.67
CA LYS A 362 2.07 4.72 10.89
C LYS A 362 0.54 4.61 10.75
N ARG A 363 -0.23 5.26 11.64
CA ARG A 363 -1.69 5.31 11.62
C ARG A 363 -2.24 6.56 10.93
N GLY A 364 -1.38 7.39 10.33
CA GLY A 364 -1.76 8.66 9.73
C GLY A 364 -2.13 9.75 10.74
N GLN A 365 -1.79 9.57 12.03
CA GLN A 365 -2.00 10.61 13.04
C GLN A 365 -0.81 11.56 13.05
N THR A 366 -1.10 12.85 12.88
CA THR A 366 -0.13 13.93 13.07
C THR A 366 -0.08 14.27 14.55
N ASN A 367 1.15 14.34 15.09
CA ASN A 367 1.41 14.78 16.45
C ASN A 367 2.16 16.10 16.40
N GLU A 368 1.94 16.97 17.38
CA GLU A 368 2.80 18.13 17.61
C GLU A 368 4.17 17.61 18.05
N VAL A 369 5.18 17.82 17.20
CA VAL A 369 6.57 17.50 17.46
C VAL A 369 7.23 18.80 17.92
N ALA A 370 7.89 18.76 19.08
CA ALA A 370 8.57 19.93 19.59
C ALA A 370 9.74 20.32 18.66
N GLU A 371 10.07 21.61 18.62
CA GLU A 371 11.26 22.09 17.93
C GLU A 371 12.51 21.38 18.51
N GLY A 372 13.39 20.89 17.64
CA GLY A 372 14.58 20.13 18.06
C GLY A 372 14.35 18.68 18.49
N GLU A 373 13.11 18.17 18.53
CA GLU A 373 12.84 16.77 18.97
C GLU A 373 13.52 15.73 18.07
N TRP A 374 13.70 16.02 16.77
CA TRP A 374 14.46 15.15 15.86
C TRP A 374 15.92 14.97 16.28
N SER A 375 16.56 16.03 16.76
CA SER A 375 17.93 15.97 17.27
C SER A 375 18.01 15.06 18.50
N LEU A 376 16.97 15.11 19.35
CA LEU A 376 16.84 14.23 20.51
C LEU A 376 16.58 12.77 20.11
N ASP A 377 15.74 12.51 19.10
CA ASP A 377 15.49 11.17 18.55
C ASP A 377 16.80 10.54 18.05
N LYS A 378 17.56 11.30 17.25
CA LYS A 378 18.84 10.86 16.70
C LYS A 378 19.85 10.58 17.81
N ALA A 379 20.00 11.53 18.76
CA ALA A 379 20.90 11.36 19.91
C ALA A 379 20.52 10.14 20.76
N LEU A 380 19.24 9.89 20.98
CA LEU A 380 18.77 8.70 21.68
C LEU A 380 19.25 7.42 21.00
N LEU A 381 19.05 7.29 19.68
CA LEU A 381 19.45 6.09 18.94
C LEU A 381 20.97 5.91 18.94
N ASP A 382 21.73 6.99 18.77
CA ASP A 382 23.20 6.94 18.73
C ASP A 382 23.82 6.67 20.11
N LEU A 383 23.31 7.31 21.18
CA LEU A 383 23.77 7.10 22.55
C LEU A 383 23.47 5.69 23.08
N CYS A 384 22.34 5.11 22.67
CA CYS A 384 22.05 3.70 22.94
C CYS A 384 22.95 2.75 22.15
N GLY A 385 23.72 3.23 21.18
CA GLY A 385 24.51 2.38 20.30
C GLY A 385 23.68 1.64 19.25
N ILE A 386 22.45 2.10 18.98
CA ILE A 386 21.62 1.50 17.92
C ILE A 386 22.10 2.02 16.57
N GLY A 387 22.23 3.35 16.46
CA GLY A 387 22.44 4.05 15.18
C GLY A 387 21.12 4.44 14.53
N LEU A 388 21.14 5.51 13.73
CA LEU A 388 19.94 6.09 13.15
C LEU A 388 19.21 5.12 12.20
N GLU A 389 19.89 4.61 11.17
CA GLU A 389 19.28 3.71 10.18
C GLU A 389 18.67 2.44 10.79
N PRO A 390 19.41 1.62 11.57
CA PRO A 390 18.84 0.42 12.19
C PRO A 390 17.74 0.76 13.21
N GLY A 391 17.84 1.90 13.91
CA GLY A 391 16.81 2.36 14.85
C GLY A 391 15.51 2.71 14.15
N ILE A 392 15.55 3.54 13.11
CA ILE A 392 14.38 3.88 12.30
C ILE A 392 13.78 2.63 11.64
N LYS A 393 14.62 1.76 11.07
CA LYS A 393 14.17 0.48 10.49
C LYS A 393 13.40 -0.35 11.51
N ALA A 394 13.93 -0.48 12.73
CA ALA A 394 13.27 -1.24 13.80
C ALA A 394 11.93 -0.60 14.25
N LEU A 395 11.89 0.73 14.38
CA LEU A 395 10.68 1.47 14.76
C LEU A 395 9.53 1.27 13.77
N TYR A 396 9.84 1.20 12.46
CA TYR A 396 8.84 0.91 11.42
C TYR A 396 8.51 -0.58 11.33
N GLN A 397 9.49 -1.46 11.53
CA GLN A 397 9.33 -2.91 11.43
C GLN A 397 8.47 -3.51 12.56
N PHE A 398 8.58 -3.03 13.79
CA PHE A 398 7.90 -3.63 14.95
C PHE A 398 6.63 -2.86 15.35
N ASP A 399 5.47 -3.52 15.27
CA ASP A 399 4.18 -2.97 15.72
C ASP A 399 3.96 -3.08 17.23
N LYS A 400 4.64 -4.04 17.90
CA LYS A 400 4.54 -4.27 19.34
C LYS A 400 5.76 -3.72 20.08
N GLN A 401 5.51 -3.03 21.19
CA GLN A 401 6.56 -2.47 22.04
C GLN A 401 7.50 -3.56 22.58
N THR A 402 6.96 -4.73 22.93
CA THR A 402 7.75 -5.87 23.43
C THR A 402 8.80 -6.36 22.44
N ASP A 403 8.45 -6.40 21.15
CA ASP A 403 9.35 -6.88 20.09
C ASP A 403 10.44 -5.83 19.81
N PHE A 404 10.06 -4.55 19.83
CA PHE A 404 11.01 -3.43 19.75
C PHE A 404 11.99 -3.43 20.95
N ILE A 405 11.49 -3.64 22.17
CA ILE A 405 12.32 -3.76 23.38
C ILE A 405 13.34 -4.90 23.24
N ALA A 406 12.89 -6.08 22.79
CA ALA A 406 13.77 -7.23 22.59
C ALA A 406 14.87 -6.96 21.55
N PHE A 407 14.53 -6.22 20.48
CA PHE A 407 15.52 -5.74 19.51
C PHE A 407 16.57 -4.84 20.16
N VAL A 408 16.16 -3.81 20.89
CA VAL A 408 17.08 -2.85 21.54
C VAL A 408 18.02 -3.57 22.52
N GLN A 409 17.49 -4.47 23.35
CA GLN A 409 18.30 -5.23 24.31
C GLN A 409 19.36 -6.10 23.63
N ARG A 410 18.98 -6.81 22.57
CA ARG A 410 19.91 -7.67 21.80
C ARG A 410 21.00 -6.85 21.12
N GLN A 411 20.66 -5.69 20.58
CA GLN A 411 21.57 -4.85 19.81
C GLN A 411 22.60 -4.12 20.70
N THR A 412 22.16 -3.65 21.86
CA THR A 412 22.92 -2.66 22.64
C THR A 412 23.59 -3.23 23.89
N LYS A 413 22.98 -4.25 24.51
CA LYS A 413 23.45 -4.88 25.77
C LYS A 413 23.77 -3.87 26.87
N LEU A 414 23.01 -2.76 26.95
CA LEU A 414 23.23 -1.69 27.92
C LEU A 414 23.07 -2.19 29.35
N THR A 415 24.01 -1.80 30.21
CA THR A 415 23.91 -1.99 31.66
C THR A 415 23.08 -0.87 32.29
N THR A 416 22.70 -1.04 33.57
CA THR A 416 22.02 0.01 34.33
C THR A 416 22.84 1.30 34.39
N ALA A 417 24.17 1.21 34.50
CA ALA A 417 25.04 2.39 34.53
C ALA A 417 25.04 3.13 33.18
N ASP A 418 25.02 2.40 32.07
CA ASP A 418 24.93 2.99 30.73
C ASP A 418 23.61 3.75 30.56
N ILE A 419 22.48 3.13 30.96
CA ILE A 419 21.15 3.76 30.89
C ILE A 419 21.12 5.05 31.71
N VAL A 420 21.70 5.06 32.92
CA VAL A 420 21.79 6.27 33.75
C VAL A 420 22.57 7.37 33.04
N GLY A 421 23.75 7.06 32.47
CA GLY A 421 24.57 8.03 31.74
C GLY A 421 23.89 8.56 30.47
N ILE A 422 23.25 7.68 29.69
CA ILE A 422 22.46 8.05 28.51
C ILE A 422 21.33 9.01 28.91
N ASN A 423 20.56 8.65 29.94
CA ASN A 423 19.46 9.46 30.44
C ASN A 423 19.90 10.85 30.94
N GLN A 424 21.05 10.95 31.59
CA GLN A 424 21.60 12.24 32.02
C GLN A 424 21.91 13.13 30.80
N ARG A 425 22.56 12.57 29.77
CA ARG A 425 22.90 13.30 28.54
C ARG A 425 21.66 13.71 27.76
N LEU A 426 20.67 12.82 27.61
CA LEU A 426 19.43 13.12 26.90
C LEU A 426 18.56 14.17 27.60
N ARG A 427 18.59 14.24 28.94
CA ARG A 427 17.90 15.30 29.68
C ARG A 427 18.61 16.64 29.58
N ALA A 428 19.94 16.66 29.61
CA ALA A 428 20.70 17.88 29.35
C ALA A 428 20.40 18.44 27.95
N LEU A 429 20.31 17.54 26.97
CA LEU A 429 19.89 17.79 25.60
C LEU A 429 18.51 18.45 25.50
N SER A 430 17.50 17.91 26.18
CA SER A 430 16.13 18.42 26.09
C SER A 430 15.91 19.75 26.81
N GLN A 431 16.86 20.16 27.66
CA GLN A 431 16.83 21.41 28.44
C GLN A 431 17.76 22.49 27.90
N ALA A 432 18.63 22.18 26.92
CA ALA A 432 19.55 23.15 26.35
C ALA A 432 18.78 24.17 25.50
N GLU A 433 18.94 25.48 25.80
CA GLU A 433 18.36 26.54 24.98
C GLU A 433 19.08 26.64 23.61
N PRO A 434 18.36 26.98 22.52
CA PRO A 434 18.93 26.99 21.16
C PRO A 434 20.02 28.04 20.88
N GLU A 435 20.34 28.97 21.79
CA GLU A 435 21.27 30.06 21.47
C GLU A 435 22.22 30.40 22.62
N SER A 436 23.48 30.00 22.47
CA SER A 436 24.61 30.90 22.74
C SER A 436 25.88 30.27 22.16
N GLY A 437 26.45 30.91 21.13
CA GLY A 437 27.69 30.51 20.47
C GLY A 437 28.95 30.65 21.34
N ASN A 438 28.85 30.41 22.65
CA ASN A 438 29.94 30.46 23.60
C ASN A 438 29.77 29.32 24.63
N THR A 439 30.13 28.09 24.24
CA THR A 439 30.07 26.90 25.10
C THR A 439 31.39 26.60 25.82
N GLU A 440 32.16 27.63 26.21
CA GLU A 440 33.18 27.45 27.26
C GLU A 440 32.56 27.03 28.61
N LEU A 441 31.24 27.09 28.77
CA LEU A 441 30.58 27.01 30.08
C LEU A 441 29.65 25.80 30.34
N ALA A 442 29.53 24.80 29.47
CA ALA A 442 28.61 23.67 29.74
C ALA A 442 29.24 22.48 30.49
N TYR A 443 30.56 22.21 30.34
CA TYR A 443 31.18 21.01 30.91
C TYR A 443 32.57 21.18 31.55
N GLY A 444 33.08 22.41 31.72
CA GLY A 444 34.26 22.70 32.55
C GLY A 444 35.60 22.06 32.15
N ASN A 445 35.66 21.39 31.00
CA ASN A 445 36.89 20.77 30.48
C ASN A 445 37.53 21.68 29.44
N ALA A 446 38.84 21.90 29.56
CA ALA A 446 39.61 22.62 28.55
C ALA A 446 39.52 21.90 27.19
N LEU A 447 39.37 22.67 26.10
CA LEU A 447 39.34 22.11 24.75
C LEU A 447 40.68 21.40 24.45
N PRO A 448 40.64 20.18 23.89
CA PRO A 448 41.84 19.47 23.50
C PRO A 448 42.57 20.22 22.39
N GLN A 449 43.91 20.27 22.48
CA GLN A 449 44.79 20.87 21.47
C GLN A 449 45.63 19.76 20.82
N VAL A 450 44.98 18.92 20.00
CA VAL A 450 45.60 17.74 19.36
C VAL A 450 46.00 17.98 17.90
N LEU A 451 45.40 18.97 17.26
CA LEU A 451 45.71 19.43 15.91
C LEU A 451 46.66 20.63 15.99
N THR A 452 47.68 20.61 15.14
CA THR A 452 48.64 21.71 14.98
C THR A 452 48.02 22.89 14.22
N ASP A 453 48.60 24.08 14.37
CA ASP A 453 48.18 25.28 13.62
C ASP A 453 48.19 25.05 12.10
N ALA A 454 49.17 24.28 11.60
CA ALA A 454 49.25 23.92 10.19
C ALA A 454 48.08 23.03 9.74
N GLN A 455 47.65 22.08 10.58
CA GLN A 455 46.49 21.23 10.31
C GLN A 455 45.18 22.02 10.37
N LEU A 456 45.04 22.95 11.32
CA LEU A 456 43.88 23.83 11.41
C LEU A 456 43.80 24.78 10.21
N ALA A 457 44.91 25.38 9.79
CA ALA A 457 44.98 26.19 8.59
C ALA A 457 44.68 25.39 7.31
N PHE A 458 45.11 24.12 7.26
CA PHE A 458 44.75 23.20 6.18
C PHE A 458 43.25 22.91 6.16
N TRP A 459 42.66 22.56 7.30
CA TRP A 459 41.22 22.32 7.45
C TRP A 459 40.38 23.52 6.99
N GLN A 460 40.73 24.73 7.43
CA GLN A 460 40.01 25.95 7.05
C GLN A 460 40.02 26.17 5.53
N ARG A 461 41.17 25.91 4.88
CA ARG A 461 41.34 26.12 3.43
C ARG A 461 40.71 25.01 2.59
N GLU A 462 40.92 23.75 2.96
CA GLU A 462 40.60 22.59 2.13
C GLU A 462 39.28 21.91 2.53
N GLY A 463 38.81 22.10 3.77
CA GLY A 463 37.57 21.54 4.30
C GLY A 463 37.66 20.07 4.71
N TYR A 464 38.84 19.46 4.66
CA TYR A 464 39.09 18.10 5.14
C TYR A 464 40.44 18.01 5.87
N LEU A 465 40.63 16.94 6.63
CA LEU A 465 41.88 16.65 7.33
C LEU A 465 42.13 15.14 7.41
N VAL A 466 43.39 14.74 7.21
CA VAL A 466 43.87 13.36 7.49
C VAL A 466 44.68 13.40 8.78
N ILE A 467 44.26 12.63 9.77
CA ILE A 467 44.91 12.52 11.08
C ILE A 467 45.55 11.14 11.17
N PRO A 468 46.89 11.06 11.21
CA PRO A 468 47.58 9.79 11.09
C PRO A 468 47.43 8.93 12.34
N GLN A 469 47.33 7.62 12.15
CA GLN A 469 47.48 6.59 13.20
C GLN A 469 46.58 6.79 14.44
N VAL A 470 45.31 7.16 14.25
CA VAL A 470 44.33 7.15 15.34
C VAL A 470 44.04 5.73 15.85
N LEU A 471 44.27 4.72 15.02
CA LEU A 471 44.28 3.30 15.39
C LEU A 471 45.63 2.66 15.08
N SER A 472 46.02 1.68 15.89
CA SER A 472 47.16 0.82 15.62
C SER A 472 46.89 -0.16 14.48
N LYS A 473 47.95 -0.64 13.82
CA LYS A 473 47.86 -1.70 12.80
C LYS A 473 47.15 -2.96 13.31
N ALA A 474 47.31 -3.31 14.58
CA ALA A 474 46.64 -4.46 15.19
C ALA A 474 45.12 -4.24 15.30
N GLN A 475 44.67 -3.03 15.68
CA GLN A 475 43.25 -2.68 15.71
C GLN A 475 42.63 -2.71 14.30
N CYS A 476 43.35 -2.19 13.30
CA CYS A 476 42.92 -2.26 11.90
C CYS A 476 42.79 -3.71 11.44
N ALA A 477 43.80 -4.56 11.70
CA ALA A 477 43.77 -5.98 11.34
C ALA A 477 42.59 -6.72 12.00
N ALA A 478 42.34 -6.48 13.29
CA ALA A 478 41.19 -7.05 13.99
C ALA A 478 39.86 -6.59 13.37
N SER A 479 39.76 -5.32 12.99
CA SER A 479 38.54 -4.77 12.37
C SER A 479 38.29 -5.38 10.99
N ARG A 480 39.34 -5.55 10.17
CA ARG A 480 39.25 -6.24 8.88
C ARG A 480 38.82 -7.70 9.04
N ALA A 481 39.35 -8.41 10.04
CA ALA A 481 38.96 -9.79 10.31
C ALA A 481 37.45 -9.93 10.59
N VAL A 482 36.84 -8.95 11.29
CA VAL A 482 35.40 -8.89 11.51
C VAL A 482 34.63 -8.71 10.19
N ILE A 483 35.09 -7.80 9.32
CA ILE A 483 34.46 -7.57 8.02
C ILE A 483 34.54 -8.83 7.15
N TRP A 484 35.71 -9.47 7.10
CA TRP A 484 35.90 -10.74 6.38
C TRP A 484 34.97 -11.84 6.88
N GLN A 485 34.92 -12.04 8.20
CA GLN A 485 34.03 -13.01 8.82
C GLN A 485 32.56 -12.72 8.51
N GLN A 486 32.15 -11.46 8.60
CA GLN A 486 30.77 -11.05 8.35
C GLN A 486 30.34 -11.29 6.90
N LEU A 487 31.25 -11.10 5.95
CA LEU A 487 31.01 -11.34 4.52
C LEU A 487 31.18 -12.81 4.11
N GLY A 488 31.75 -13.66 4.98
CA GLY A 488 32.17 -15.01 4.60
C GLY A 488 33.28 -15.02 3.54
N ALA A 489 34.04 -13.93 3.42
CA ALA A 489 35.07 -13.73 2.40
C ALA A 489 36.50 -13.86 2.98
N ASN A 490 37.48 -14.08 2.11
CA ASN A 490 38.87 -14.31 2.48
C ASN A 490 39.80 -13.30 1.79
N GLU A 491 40.65 -12.65 2.58
CA GLU A 491 41.66 -11.69 2.11
C GLU A 491 42.58 -12.25 1.03
N ASN A 492 42.91 -13.54 1.10
CA ASN A 492 43.84 -14.19 0.19
C ASN A 492 43.16 -14.89 -1.00
N ASP A 493 41.83 -14.78 -1.13
CA ASP A 493 41.06 -15.37 -2.22
C ASP A 493 40.12 -14.34 -2.86
N PRO A 494 40.58 -13.62 -3.92
CA PRO A 494 39.77 -12.62 -4.61
C PRO A 494 38.45 -13.13 -5.18
N SER A 495 38.30 -14.44 -5.42
CA SER A 495 37.04 -15.01 -5.92
C SER A 495 35.90 -14.91 -4.90
N THR A 496 36.22 -14.73 -3.62
CA THR A 496 35.25 -14.63 -2.53
C THR A 496 34.71 -13.22 -2.30
N TRP A 497 35.34 -12.18 -2.87
CA TRP A 497 35.02 -10.78 -2.55
C TRP A 497 33.73 -10.26 -3.17
N TYR A 498 33.27 -10.88 -4.25
CA TYR A 498 32.16 -10.39 -5.08
C TYR A 498 30.84 -11.12 -4.85
N GLN A 499 30.76 -11.93 -3.79
CA GLN A 499 29.55 -12.66 -3.45
C GLN A 499 28.46 -11.70 -2.98
N SER A 500 27.24 -11.90 -3.48
CA SER A 500 26.08 -11.14 -3.00
C SER A 500 25.82 -11.45 -1.53
N HIS A 501 25.61 -10.43 -0.72
CA HIS A 501 25.38 -10.57 0.71
C HIS A 501 24.21 -9.68 1.16
N GLU A 502 23.29 -10.20 1.97
CA GLU A 502 22.06 -9.48 2.37
C GLU A 502 22.32 -8.18 3.15
N LEU A 503 23.45 -8.11 3.83
CA LEU A 503 23.90 -6.92 4.55
C LEU A 503 24.64 -5.90 3.68
N MET A 504 24.88 -6.18 2.39
CA MET A 504 25.53 -5.22 1.50
C MET A 504 24.48 -4.35 0.80
N GLN A 505 24.61 -3.04 0.98
CA GLN A 505 23.89 -2.04 0.20
C GLN A 505 24.93 -1.23 -0.59
N LYS A 506 25.06 -1.51 -1.89
CA LYS A 506 26.20 -1.04 -2.68
C LYS A 506 27.52 -1.49 -2.03
N ILE A 507 28.42 -0.58 -1.66
CA ILE A 507 29.64 -0.92 -0.90
C ILE A 507 29.47 -0.87 0.63
N MET A 508 28.30 -0.45 1.12
CA MET A 508 28.06 -0.28 2.55
C MET A 508 27.62 -1.60 3.17
N LEU A 509 28.45 -2.13 4.07
CA LEU A 509 28.12 -3.32 4.85
C LEU A 509 27.36 -2.87 6.10
N GLN A 510 26.10 -3.30 6.26
CA GLN A 510 25.20 -2.96 7.37
C GLN A 510 25.62 -3.61 8.70
N LEU A 511 26.88 -3.44 9.07
CA LEU A 511 27.50 -3.85 10.32
C LEU A 511 27.78 -2.61 11.18
N PHE A 512 26.84 -2.29 12.05
CA PHE A 512 26.89 -1.09 12.89
C PHE A 512 27.63 -1.33 14.22
N ARG A 513 27.57 -2.55 14.76
CA ARG A 513 28.10 -2.89 16.09
C ARG A 513 28.89 -4.18 16.05
N HIS A 514 30.07 -4.15 16.68
CA HIS A 514 30.87 -5.33 17.00
C HIS A 514 31.89 -4.91 18.06
N PRO A 515 32.20 -5.70 19.11
CA PRO A 515 33.10 -5.28 20.19
C PRO A 515 34.43 -4.66 19.72
N ILE A 516 35.00 -5.16 18.62
CA ILE A 516 36.20 -4.59 17.99
C ILE A 516 35.96 -3.19 17.38
N LEU A 517 34.90 -3.03 16.59
CA LEU A 517 34.54 -1.73 16.00
C LEU A 517 34.16 -0.71 17.09
N ASP A 518 33.55 -1.20 18.16
CA ASP A 518 33.13 -0.43 19.32
C ASP A 518 34.33 0.08 20.12
N ALA A 519 35.38 -0.74 20.25
CA ALA A 519 36.63 -0.34 20.88
C ALA A 519 37.35 0.76 20.07
N ASN A 520 37.32 0.71 18.73
CA ASN A 520 37.90 1.76 17.89
C ASN A 520 37.25 3.13 18.15
N ARG A 521 35.93 3.15 18.36
CA ARG A 521 35.15 4.36 18.68
C ARG A 521 35.58 5.02 19.99
N GLN A 522 36.21 4.28 20.90
CA GLN A 522 36.70 4.78 22.18
C GLN A 522 38.13 5.35 22.12
N ALA A 523 38.77 5.37 20.94
CA ALA A 523 40.09 5.96 20.80
C ALA A 523 40.06 7.48 21.10
N PRO A 524 40.77 7.97 22.14
CA PRO A 524 40.61 9.35 22.61
C PRO A 524 40.91 10.42 21.56
N LEU A 525 41.94 10.19 20.73
CA LEU A 525 42.38 11.14 19.70
C LEU A 525 41.26 11.45 18.69
N ILE A 526 40.39 10.49 18.40
CA ILE A 526 39.26 10.69 17.48
C ILE A 526 38.34 11.77 18.06
N ARG A 527 37.81 11.53 19.27
CA ARG A 527 36.90 12.48 19.92
C ARG A 527 37.56 13.84 20.09
N GLN A 528 38.82 13.87 20.54
CA GLN A 528 39.56 15.11 20.76
C GLN A 528 39.72 15.93 19.47
N ALA A 529 39.96 15.30 18.32
CA ALA A 529 40.03 15.99 17.05
C ALA A 529 38.69 16.62 16.66
N PHE A 530 37.57 15.89 16.81
CA PHE A 530 36.24 16.46 16.56
C PHE A 530 35.92 17.59 17.54
N GLU A 531 36.22 17.45 18.84
CA GLU A 531 35.99 18.50 19.85
C GLU A 531 36.78 19.78 19.54
N GLN A 532 38.03 19.65 19.08
CA GLN A 532 38.83 20.79 18.65
C GLN A 532 38.27 21.42 17.36
N LEU A 533 37.80 20.63 16.39
CA LEU A 533 37.19 21.19 15.17
C LEU A 533 35.85 21.88 15.44
N TRP A 534 35.03 21.32 16.33
CA TRP A 534 33.74 21.88 16.73
C TRP A 534 33.85 22.97 17.80
N GLN A 535 35.02 23.16 18.40
CA GLN A 535 35.27 24.08 19.52
C GLN A 535 34.32 23.87 20.71
N ARG A 536 33.92 22.60 20.95
CA ARG A 536 33.01 22.21 22.04
C ARG A 536 33.19 20.74 22.42
N THR A 537 32.83 20.36 23.63
CA THR A 537 33.02 19.00 24.19
C THR A 537 31.74 18.19 24.30
N ASP A 538 30.59 18.82 24.09
CA ASP A 538 29.26 18.26 24.28
C ASP A 538 28.75 17.56 23.00
N LEU A 539 29.63 16.71 22.43
CA LEU A 539 29.37 15.99 21.19
C LEU A 539 28.78 14.59 21.43
N VAL A 540 27.84 14.19 20.57
CA VAL A 540 27.34 12.83 20.40
C VAL A 540 28.06 12.17 19.25
N MET A 541 28.52 10.95 19.47
CA MET A 541 29.15 10.13 18.46
C MET A 541 28.09 9.30 17.73
N THR A 542 28.16 9.22 16.41
CA THR A 542 27.28 8.35 15.63
C THR A 542 27.62 6.87 15.83
N THR A 543 26.60 6.00 15.82
CA THR A 543 26.79 4.56 15.60
C THR A 543 26.54 4.25 14.14
N ASP A 544 27.61 4.29 13.36
CA ASP A 544 27.57 4.06 11.91
C ASP A 544 28.21 2.73 11.50
N ARG A 545 28.08 2.39 10.23
CA ARG A 545 28.46 1.12 9.60
C ARG A 545 29.91 1.11 9.09
N VAL A 546 30.28 0.03 8.44
CA VAL A 546 31.55 -0.12 7.71
C VAL A 546 31.28 -0.21 6.21
N SER A 547 32.30 -0.03 5.38
CA SER A 547 32.19 -0.35 3.95
C SER A 547 33.25 -1.34 3.50
N PHE A 548 32.92 -2.09 2.46
CA PHE A 548 33.80 -2.98 1.73
C PHE A 548 33.69 -2.64 0.23
N ASN A 549 34.77 -2.09 -0.34
CA ASN A 549 34.83 -1.69 -1.74
C ASN A 549 35.91 -2.51 -2.47
N PRO A 550 35.56 -3.65 -3.11
CA PRO A 550 36.54 -4.48 -3.82
C PRO A 550 36.95 -3.85 -5.17
N PRO A 551 38.08 -4.25 -5.77
CA PRO A 551 38.48 -3.81 -7.10
C PRO A 551 37.43 -4.05 -8.17
N GLU A 552 37.35 -3.17 -9.18
CA GLU A 552 36.49 -3.41 -10.33
C GLU A 552 37.00 -4.58 -11.18
N THR A 553 36.05 -5.33 -11.74
CA THR A 553 36.32 -6.44 -12.65
C THR A 553 35.39 -6.33 -13.87
N PRO A 554 35.63 -7.10 -14.95
CA PRO A 554 34.69 -7.13 -16.08
C PRO A 554 33.26 -7.51 -15.69
N THR A 555 33.08 -8.23 -14.57
CA THR A 555 31.78 -8.74 -14.10
C THR A 555 31.24 -7.99 -12.88
N TRP A 556 32.01 -7.06 -12.29
CA TRP A 556 31.59 -6.24 -11.16
C TRP A 556 32.08 -4.82 -11.33
N GLN A 557 31.15 -3.87 -11.34
CA GLN A 557 31.42 -2.44 -11.46
C GLN A 557 30.97 -1.72 -10.20
N PHE A 558 31.63 -0.63 -9.84
CA PHE A 558 31.36 0.12 -8.63
C PHE A 558 29.89 0.60 -8.59
N PRO A 559 29.07 0.14 -7.63
CA PRO A 559 27.62 0.41 -7.61
C PRO A 559 27.25 1.74 -6.91
N GLY A 560 28.23 2.54 -6.51
CA GLY A 560 28.02 3.76 -5.73
C GLY A 560 28.17 3.57 -4.21
N PRO A 561 27.86 4.61 -3.41
CA PRO A 561 27.38 5.92 -3.83
C PRO A 561 28.43 6.69 -4.67
N ASN A 562 27.98 7.49 -5.64
CA ASN A 562 28.84 8.40 -6.39
C ASN A 562 29.06 9.69 -5.58
N MET A 563 29.61 10.74 -6.20
CA MET A 563 29.70 12.07 -5.57
C MET A 563 28.32 12.59 -5.15
N HIS A 564 28.22 13.14 -3.95
CA HIS A 564 26.98 13.65 -3.36
C HIS A 564 27.26 14.62 -2.20
N TRP A 565 26.18 15.24 -1.71
CA TRP A 565 26.13 15.88 -0.39
C TRP A 565 25.20 15.08 0.53
N ASP A 566 25.63 14.87 1.77
CA ASP A 566 24.85 14.17 2.82
C ASP A 566 24.03 15.13 3.70
N MET A 567 23.81 16.36 3.22
CA MET A 567 23.11 17.42 3.95
C MET A 567 22.09 18.13 3.04
N PRO A 568 20.99 18.68 3.62
CA PRO A 568 20.02 19.47 2.86
C PRO A 568 20.69 20.67 2.19
N LEU A 569 20.46 20.88 0.90
CA LEU A 569 21.13 21.92 0.11
C LEU A 569 20.42 23.27 0.24
N GLN A 570 20.29 23.75 1.48
CA GLN A 570 19.51 24.92 1.87
C GLN A 570 20.37 25.92 2.64
N LEU A 571 19.99 27.21 2.56
CA LEU A 571 20.70 28.31 3.21
C LEU A 571 20.05 28.69 4.55
N PRO A 572 20.85 29.11 5.56
CA PRO A 572 22.31 29.02 5.60
C PRO A 572 22.77 27.55 5.76
N VAL A 573 23.97 27.24 5.27
CA VAL A 573 24.56 25.90 5.45
C VAL A 573 25.19 25.84 6.84
N PRO A 574 24.62 25.10 7.82
CA PRO A 574 25.16 25.05 9.17
C PRO A 574 26.53 24.35 9.16
N PHE A 575 27.37 24.59 10.17
CA PHE A 575 28.59 23.81 10.30
C PHE A 575 28.27 22.35 10.63
N GLY A 576 28.98 21.42 10.00
CA GLY A 576 28.82 20.00 10.22
C GLY A 576 30.04 19.23 9.74
N THR A 577 30.31 18.10 10.37
CA THR A 577 31.40 17.19 10.00
C THR A 577 30.88 15.84 9.57
N GLN A 578 31.73 15.07 8.91
CA GLN A 578 31.63 13.63 8.74
C GLN A 578 33.03 13.02 8.84
N GLY A 579 33.12 11.70 9.03
CA GLY A 579 34.42 11.05 9.16
C GLY A 579 34.42 9.56 8.88
N LEU A 580 35.62 9.04 8.61
CA LEU A 580 35.89 7.63 8.44
C LEU A 580 37.32 7.27 8.84
N ILE A 581 37.51 6.06 9.31
CA ILE A 581 38.82 5.51 9.66
C ILE A 581 39.20 4.48 8.61
N TYR A 582 40.36 4.64 7.98
CA TYR A 582 40.90 3.62 7.08
C TYR A 582 41.32 2.37 7.86
N LEU A 583 40.82 1.21 7.44
CA LEU A 583 41.22 -0.08 8.00
C LEU A 583 42.25 -0.78 7.11
N THR A 584 42.43 -0.30 5.89
CA THR A 584 43.40 -0.76 4.88
C THR A 584 44.26 0.40 4.39
N ASP A 585 45.52 0.15 4.06
CA ASP A 585 46.32 1.09 3.28
C ASP A 585 45.63 1.32 1.94
N THR A 586 45.31 2.57 1.64
CA THR A 586 44.45 2.95 0.51
C THR A 586 45.11 4.04 -0.32
N PRO A 587 45.81 3.67 -1.40
CA PRO A 587 46.22 4.60 -2.45
C PRO A 587 45.03 5.30 -3.12
N ALA A 588 45.28 6.40 -3.83
CA ALA A 588 44.27 7.24 -4.45
C ALA A 588 43.34 6.47 -5.42
N GLU A 589 43.91 5.49 -6.14
CA GLU A 589 43.21 4.64 -7.10
C GLU A 589 42.43 3.48 -6.46
N GLN A 590 42.62 3.20 -5.17
CA GLN A 590 42.05 2.02 -4.50
C GLN A 590 40.73 2.34 -3.79
N GLY A 591 39.80 3.00 -4.48
CA GLY A 591 38.46 3.27 -3.93
C GLY A 591 38.48 4.24 -2.75
N ALA A 592 39.43 5.17 -2.75
CA ALA A 592 39.64 6.14 -1.69
C ALA A 592 38.45 7.10 -1.55
N PHE A 593 38.33 7.72 -0.37
CA PHE A 593 37.51 8.91 -0.21
C PHE A 593 38.02 10.00 -1.16
N CYS A 594 37.12 10.65 -1.88
CA CYS A 594 37.41 11.83 -2.68
C CYS A 594 36.44 12.95 -2.34
N CYS A 595 36.90 14.18 -2.52
CA CYS A 595 36.10 15.38 -2.33
C CYS A 595 36.53 16.47 -3.31
N VAL A 596 35.83 17.60 -3.28
CA VAL A 596 36.26 18.82 -3.97
C VAL A 596 36.82 19.81 -2.94
N PRO A 597 38.15 19.86 -2.73
CA PRO A 597 38.73 20.67 -1.65
C PRO A 597 38.37 22.16 -1.76
N GLY A 598 38.07 22.78 -0.63
CA GLY A 598 37.70 24.19 -0.53
C GLY A 598 36.28 24.54 -1.00
N PHE A 599 35.48 23.55 -1.43
CA PHE A 599 34.11 23.82 -1.89
C PHE A 599 33.17 24.29 -0.76
N HIS A 600 33.45 23.93 0.49
CA HIS A 600 32.69 24.39 1.67
C HIS A 600 32.70 25.91 1.82
N LEU A 601 33.73 26.60 1.30
CA LEU A 601 33.82 28.07 1.28
C LEU A 601 32.99 28.70 0.16
N LYS A 602 32.55 27.91 -0.82
CA LYS A 602 31.87 28.37 -2.05
C LYS A 602 30.41 27.95 -2.11
N ILE A 603 30.02 26.94 -1.33
CA ILE A 603 28.71 26.29 -1.45
C ILE A 603 27.54 27.26 -1.29
N GLU A 604 27.59 28.19 -0.36
CA GLU A 604 26.45 29.10 -0.15
C GLU A 604 26.24 30.04 -1.33
N ALA A 605 27.33 30.65 -1.83
CA ALA A 605 27.28 31.46 -3.05
C ALA A 605 26.82 30.62 -4.25
N TRP A 606 27.33 29.39 -4.37
CA TRP A 606 26.92 28.46 -5.42
C TRP A 606 25.42 28.15 -5.33
N LEU A 607 24.87 27.85 -4.15
CA LEU A 607 23.45 27.57 -3.92
C LEU A 607 22.56 28.77 -4.24
N GLN A 608 22.98 29.99 -3.90
CA GLN A 608 22.26 31.22 -4.25
C GLN A 608 22.09 31.40 -5.75
N GLU A 609 23.07 30.94 -6.53
CA GLU A 609 23.04 30.98 -8.00
C GLU A 609 22.18 29.86 -8.62
N GLN A 610 21.82 28.83 -7.86
CA GLN A 610 21.01 27.73 -8.37
C GLN A 610 19.52 27.98 -8.14
N ASN A 611 18.74 28.00 -9.22
CA ASN A 611 17.28 27.95 -9.14
C ASN A 611 16.78 26.51 -9.35
N LYS A 612 17.22 25.61 -8.47
CA LYS A 612 16.98 24.16 -8.55
C LYS A 612 16.59 23.60 -7.19
N THR A 613 15.83 22.53 -7.20
CA THR A 613 15.52 21.74 -6.00
C THR A 613 16.74 20.92 -5.54
N ASP A 614 16.78 20.53 -4.26
CA ASP A 614 17.83 19.66 -3.71
C ASP A 614 18.08 18.41 -4.57
N ILE A 615 17.02 17.78 -5.10
CA ILE A 615 17.13 16.57 -5.94
C ILE A 615 17.85 16.86 -7.25
N GLU A 616 17.53 17.98 -7.90
CA GLU A 616 18.18 18.40 -9.14
C GLU A 616 19.64 18.82 -8.89
N LEU A 617 19.93 19.39 -7.73
CA LEU A 617 21.30 19.75 -7.33
C LEU A 617 22.18 18.53 -7.09
N GLN A 618 21.61 17.40 -6.68
CA GLN A 618 22.32 16.12 -6.54
C GLN A 618 22.56 15.42 -7.89
N GLN A 619 22.19 16.02 -9.03
CA GLN A 619 22.39 15.45 -10.37
C GLN A 619 23.35 16.32 -11.19
N GLN A 620 24.65 16.21 -10.92
CA GLN A 620 25.68 16.96 -11.64
C GLN A 620 26.48 16.07 -12.59
N ARG A 621 27.18 16.74 -13.51
CA ARG A 621 28.23 16.15 -14.35
C ARG A 621 29.53 16.09 -13.56
N TRP A 622 29.64 15.09 -12.70
CA TRP A 622 30.73 14.97 -11.72
C TRP A 622 32.13 14.99 -12.35
N GLU A 623 32.27 14.53 -13.59
CA GLU A 623 33.52 14.55 -14.35
C GLU A 623 34.09 15.95 -14.61
N GLU A 624 33.27 17.00 -14.48
CA GLU A 624 33.67 18.40 -14.68
C GLU A 624 34.19 19.07 -13.39
N TRP A 625 34.05 18.39 -12.26
CA TRP A 625 34.45 18.92 -10.96
C TRP A 625 35.91 18.55 -10.62
N PRO A 626 36.66 19.42 -9.92
CA PRO A 626 38.04 19.13 -9.52
C PRO A 626 38.06 18.18 -8.31
N ILE A 627 37.60 16.94 -8.54
CA ILE A 627 37.53 15.87 -7.54
C ILE A 627 38.95 15.37 -7.25
N ASN A 628 39.31 15.34 -5.97
CA ASN A 628 40.61 14.89 -5.50
C ASN A 628 40.47 13.62 -4.64
N PRO A 629 40.96 12.45 -5.10
CA PRO A 629 41.06 11.25 -4.27
C PRO A 629 42.14 11.38 -3.20
N ILE A 630 41.79 11.06 -1.95
CA ILE A 630 42.65 11.26 -0.78
C ILE A 630 43.18 9.91 -0.30
N ALA A 631 44.43 9.62 -0.63
CA ALA A 631 45.15 8.45 -0.14
C ALA A 631 45.41 8.56 1.37
N ALA A 632 45.34 7.41 2.07
CA ALA A 632 45.62 7.33 3.50
C ALA A 632 46.03 5.90 3.90
N ASN A 633 46.69 5.75 5.05
CA ASN A 633 47.15 4.47 5.56
C ASN A 633 46.12 3.83 6.51
N ALA A 634 46.24 2.53 6.72
CA ALA A 634 45.48 1.85 7.76
C ALA A 634 45.74 2.49 9.13
N GLY A 635 44.66 2.92 9.78
CA GLY A 635 44.66 3.58 11.07
C GLY A 635 44.53 5.10 10.99
N ASP A 636 44.55 5.69 9.80
CA ASP A 636 44.35 7.13 9.62
C ASP A 636 42.85 7.48 9.65
N LEU A 637 42.52 8.59 10.30
CA LEU A 637 41.18 9.18 10.33
C LEU A 637 41.09 10.29 9.30
N ILE A 638 40.07 10.25 8.44
CA ILE A 638 39.65 11.41 7.66
C ILE A 638 38.44 12.05 8.31
N ILE A 639 38.52 13.36 8.53
CA ILE A 639 37.38 14.21 8.87
C ILE A 639 37.17 15.17 7.70
N TRP A 640 35.92 15.44 7.32
CA TRP A 640 35.58 16.46 6.32
C TRP A 640 34.39 17.30 6.75
N HIS A 641 34.34 18.53 6.26
CA HIS A 641 33.20 19.43 6.39
C HIS A 641 32.07 18.88 5.53
N HIS A 642 30.88 18.66 6.11
CA HIS A 642 29.74 18.00 5.43
C HIS A 642 29.25 18.75 4.16
N ALA A 643 29.63 20.02 4.02
CA ALA A 643 29.36 20.85 2.84
C ALA A 643 30.31 20.57 1.67
N LEU A 644 31.37 19.78 1.87
CA LEU A 644 32.17 19.29 0.77
C LEU A 644 31.36 18.29 -0.05
N LEU A 645 31.36 18.51 -1.36
CA LEU A 645 30.97 17.49 -2.32
C LEU A 645 31.96 16.33 -2.19
N HIS A 646 31.48 15.13 -1.88
CA HIS A 646 32.33 13.99 -1.57
C HIS A 646 31.74 12.65 -2.02
N GLY A 647 32.56 11.60 -1.99
CA GLY A 647 32.18 10.24 -2.28
C GLY A 647 33.39 9.31 -2.25
N PRO A 648 33.20 7.99 -2.38
CA PRO A 648 34.28 7.08 -2.72
C PRO A 648 34.56 7.09 -4.23
N THR A 649 35.80 6.81 -4.64
CA THR A 649 36.12 6.49 -6.04
C THR A 649 35.78 5.03 -6.36
N PRO A 650 35.65 4.69 -7.66
CA PRO A 650 35.83 3.30 -8.09
C PRO A 650 37.17 2.75 -7.62
N ASN A 651 37.22 1.47 -7.27
CA ASN A 651 38.46 0.81 -6.86
C ASN A 651 39.16 0.20 -8.07
N ARG A 652 40.27 0.80 -8.49
CA ARG A 652 41.13 0.33 -9.59
C ARG A 652 42.44 -0.30 -9.08
N GLY A 653 42.55 -0.50 -7.77
CA GLY A 653 43.70 -1.14 -7.14
C GLY A 653 43.61 -2.67 -7.16
N VAL A 654 44.38 -3.32 -6.30
CA VAL A 654 44.46 -4.80 -6.22
C VAL A 654 43.86 -5.38 -4.94
N LEU A 655 43.57 -4.54 -3.94
CA LEU A 655 42.96 -4.94 -2.67
C LEU A 655 41.65 -4.19 -2.41
N PRO A 656 40.71 -4.78 -1.64
CA PRO A 656 39.51 -4.07 -1.22
C PRO A 656 39.83 -2.94 -0.24
N ARG A 657 39.10 -1.83 -0.37
CA ARG A 657 39.12 -0.73 0.59
C ARG A 657 38.10 -0.98 1.69
N MET A 658 38.59 -1.00 2.92
CA MET A 658 37.74 -1.16 4.12
C MET A 658 37.88 0.05 5.02
N VAL A 659 36.74 0.58 5.47
CA VAL A 659 36.71 1.70 6.42
C VAL A 659 35.59 1.52 7.43
N GLN A 660 35.76 2.18 8.57
CA GLN A 660 34.71 2.34 9.56
C GLN A 660 34.25 3.81 9.55
N TYR A 661 32.95 4.05 9.33
CA TYR A 661 32.40 5.41 9.41
C TYR A 661 32.24 5.84 10.87
N ILE A 662 32.53 7.10 11.13
CA ILE A 662 32.44 7.70 12.45
C ILE A 662 32.26 9.21 12.34
N ASN A 663 31.33 9.76 13.11
CA ASN A 663 31.13 11.19 13.15
C ASN A 663 30.75 11.64 14.55
N PHE A 664 30.94 12.93 14.80
CA PHE A 664 30.48 13.60 16.00
C PHE A 664 29.66 14.82 15.60
N TYR A 665 28.57 15.04 16.33
CA TYR A 665 27.71 16.20 16.13
C TYR A 665 27.30 16.75 17.49
N PRO A 666 27.00 18.06 17.57
CA PRO A 666 26.65 18.70 18.82
C PRO A 666 25.30 18.23 19.33
N MET A 667 25.14 18.29 20.65
CA MET A 667 23.89 17.96 21.30
C MET A 667 22.77 18.96 20.94
N ALA A 668 23.05 20.26 20.92
CA ALA A 668 22.16 21.29 20.42
C ALA A 668 22.80 21.99 19.20
N SER A 669 22.02 22.13 18.13
CA SER A 669 22.40 22.79 16.86
C SER A 669 22.51 24.30 17.02
#